data_AF-A0A9P1MGX6-F1
#
_entry.id   AF-A0A9P1MGX6-F1
#
_cell.length_a   1.000
_cell.length_b   1.000
_cell.length_c   1.000
_cell.angle_alpha   90.00
_cell.angle_beta   90.00
_cell.angle_gamma   90.00
#
_symmetry.space_group_name_H-M   'P 1'
#
loop_
_entity.id
_entity.type
_entity.pdbx_description
1 polymer ?
#
loop_
_entity_poly.entity_id
_entity_poly.type
_entity_poly.pdbx_seq_one_letter_code
_entity_poly.pdbx_strand_id
1 'polypeptide(L)'
;MLLDSSNEQVRIPNVIALVGLPARGKTYISHKLCRYLNWIGIKTKAFNVGEYRRKACNLEEEGEYEFFSPYNAKGQKIRDECARLAIEDLGRYLDNKEGEVAILDATNTTRQRRRLLVDYCRQKHHDPAFRVFFIESICDDPEIINSNISEVKINSPDYKGIMTEEQAKEDFLKRIENYKLQYEPLDEESDEDHSFIKVINAGKSFFVHNVNGHVQSRVVYFLMNIHLLPRSIYLTRHGESEYNRIGRLGGDSPLSENGLQYAQKLRGYFEEEELHDLRIWSSQKIRAAQTASTMRDLAAHVEYWKVLDEIDAGICEGLTYEDFEARYPKQFAERDKDKYHYRYPSGESYEDLVARLEPVIMELERQSNVLVVSHQAVLRCILAYFTNKNRDDLPYLKVPLHTVIKLTPKAYSCEVEMFKFDIEAVNTYREKPGTVPKENDNVANGTTQSVDVKLPLLLTQVLGRTMSEWVPTVPAVLRESKETVFEWRIPGEQVEFQDNRICYITNSLRVPGTVFLTNYRLRFEDDEDEYEGRRGFIFNIPLGCIAKVEKVGHSKTGNSEMYGLLIGCKDMRDVRFGCNPDIHSRRPLYEALLRLSFPSSKTEILNQFCGVYKKHFDRNSYEIDGWKLYDPRTEFKRMGIPNDQWVISNINSNYDLSETYPLAVAVPVAAEKKGIEFLIRVADFRSRQRIPVLCWHHPQSQAAITRSSQPLSGMTNRKSADDEDYLEMIMSANAECYSLSIYDARPLVNARLNRAKGGGYEEGYDQCGLKFLNIHNIHVVRDSLRKLRDVLFPKVDERNYFKLLDDSKWFHHLQSILEGSMEIVRDVELNKQSVLIHCSDGWDRTAQLSCLSMIQLDPYYRTIEGFAVLIEKEWCSFGHKFAQRYGHWEDKAGDAERSPIFVQFIDCVYQLLVQFEPFFEFTHELLIFILEELYSCRFGTFLYNSEKQRILENRCPKTTVSIWTYVLMNRKLFSNPGYHGLPLNERKVLYVNPSISMMKLFRDWHARYNPFIVSPQSAAMKLRNYDRSCGQYTLKEELMKEIE
;
A
#
# COMPACT_ATOMS: atom_id res chain seq x y z
N MET A 1 -35.82 -0.17 11.32
CA MET A 1 -35.14 0.19 10.06
C MET A 1 -33.98 1.10 10.41
N LEU A 2 -32.76 0.58 10.35
CA LEU A 2 -31.51 1.35 10.41
C LEU A 2 -30.50 0.57 9.57
N LEU A 3 -30.30 1.01 8.33
CA LEU A 3 -29.31 0.48 7.40
C LEU A 3 -28.69 1.68 6.67
N ASP A 4 -27.36 1.63 6.55
CA ASP A 4 -26.59 2.29 5.49
C ASP A 4 -26.63 3.84 5.38
N SER A 5 -26.34 4.54 6.47
CA SER A 5 -25.94 5.96 6.42
C SER A 5 -24.51 6.18 5.86
N SER A 6 -23.81 5.10 5.49
CA SER A 6 -22.46 5.11 4.92
C SER A 6 -22.43 5.44 3.43
N ASN A 7 -23.36 4.89 2.63
CA ASN A 7 -23.36 5.09 1.18
C ASN A 7 -23.88 6.47 0.75
N GLU A 8 -24.66 7.17 1.58
CA GLU A 8 -25.21 8.49 1.23
C GLU A 8 -24.13 9.59 1.09
N GLN A 9 -23.06 9.53 1.89
CA GLN A 9 -21.99 10.55 1.84
C GLN A 9 -21.21 10.56 0.50
N VAL A 10 -21.32 9.50 -0.30
CA VAL A 10 -20.55 9.31 -1.54
C VAL A 10 -21.22 9.97 -2.76
N ARG A 11 -22.52 10.30 -2.69
CA ARG A 11 -23.34 10.69 -3.86
C ARG A 11 -23.95 12.11 -3.82
N ILE A 12 -23.44 13.00 -2.98
CA ILE A 12 -23.89 14.40 -2.93
C ILE A 12 -23.34 15.16 -4.15
N PRO A 13 -24.19 15.81 -4.99
CA PRO A 13 -23.74 16.61 -6.13
C PRO A 13 -22.88 17.81 -5.70
N ASN A 14 -21.89 18.19 -6.53
CA ASN A 14 -20.95 19.26 -6.19
C ASN A 14 -21.04 20.43 -7.17
N VAL A 15 -21.02 21.65 -6.64
CA VAL A 15 -20.92 22.90 -7.41
C VAL A 15 -19.57 23.54 -7.11
N ILE A 16 -18.70 23.57 -8.11
CA ILE A 16 -17.36 24.17 -8.02
C ILE A 16 -17.42 25.57 -8.62
N ALA A 17 -17.21 26.60 -7.80
CA ALA A 17 -17.35 27.99 -8.21
C ALA A 17 -16.00 28.70 -8.28
N LEU A 18 -15.65 29.25 -9.43
CA LEU A 18 -14.39 29.96 -9.60
C LEU A 18 -14.50 31.40 -9.08
N VAL A 19 -13.42 31.92 -8.49
CA VAL A 19 -13.35 33.26 -7.86
C VAL A 19 -12.06 33.98 -8.29
N GLY A 20 -12.10 35.31 -8.40
CA GLY A 20 -10.95 36.17 -8.64
C GLY A 20 -11.04 37.03 -9.91
N LEU A 21 -10.05 37.89 -10.13
CA LEU A 21 -10.01 38.89 -11.21
C LEU A 21 -9.91 38.29 -12.64
N PRO A 22 -10.21 39.06 -13.71
CA PRO A 22 -9.96 38.63 -15.09
C PRO A 22 -8.48 38.36 -15.39
N ALA A 23 -8.22 37.57 -16.44
CA ALA A 23 -6.89 37.07 -16.85
C ALA A 23 -6.11 36.26 -15.79
N ARG A 24 -6.71 35.86 -14.66
CA ARG A 24 -6.06 35.05 -13.61
C ARG A 24 -6.24 33.53 -13.81
N GLY A 25 -6.10 33.01 -15.02
CA GLY A 25 -6.11 31.55 -15.28
C GLY A 25 -7.42 30.75 -15.03
N LYS A 26 -8.48 31.33 -14.43
CA LYS A 26 -9.72 30.61 -14.06
C LYS A 26 -10.28 29.68 -15.13
N THR A 27 -10.50 30.16 -16.35
CA THR A 27 -11.07 29.35 -17.44
C THR A 27 -10.18 28.16 -17.81
N TYR A 28 -8.85 28.31 -17.73
CA TYR A 28 -7.88 27.22 -17.92
C TYR A 28 -8.03 26.15 -16.83
N ILE A 29 -8.17 26.58 -15.56
CA ILE A 29 -8.47 25.70 -14.43
C ILE A 29 -9.82 24.98 -14.66
N SER A 30 -10.86 25.70 -15.09
CA SER A 30 -12.18 25.14 -15.39
C SER A 30 -12.11 23.99 -16.39
N HIS A 31 -11.46 24.20 -17.55
CA HIS A 31 -11.36 23.18 -18.58
C HIS A 31 -10.47 22.00 -18.17
N LYS A 32 -9.29 22.25 -17.56
CA LYS A 32 -8.43 21.15 -17.08
C LYS A 32 -9.11 20.30 -16.01
N LEU A 33 -9.82 20.92 -15.06
CA LEU A 33 -10.53 20.21 -14.00
C LEU A 33 -11.73 19.43 -14.54
N CYS A 34 -12.52 20.03 -15.44
CA CYS A 34 -13.63 19.36 -16.12
C CYS A 34 -13.15 18.14 -16.91
N ARG A 35 -12.04 18.28 -17.65
CA ARG A 35 -11.39 17.21 -18.43
C ARG A 35 -10.89 16.08 -17.53
N TYR A 36 -10.22 16.41 -16.42
CA TYR A 36 -9.74 15.44 -15.44
C TYR A 36 -10.88 14.65 -14.79
N LEU A 37 -11.89 15.34 -14.24
CA LEU A 37 -13.00 14.68 -13.55
C LEU A 37 -13.77 13.74 -14.50
N ASN A 38 -14.08 14.18 -15.74
CA ASN A 38 -14.70 13.30 -16.73
C ASN A 38 -13.80 12.13 -17.16
N TRP A 39 -12.49 12.33 -17.25
CA TRP A 39 -11.55 11.26 -17.62
C TRP A 39 -11.47 10.17 -16.54
N ILE A 40 -11.50 10.52 -15.24
CA ILE A 40 -11.66 9.54 -14.14
C ILE A 40 -13.12 9.06 -13.93
N GLY A 41 -14.03 9.35 -14.86
CA GLY A 41 -15.41 8.86 -14.85
C GLY A 41 -16.44 9.70 -14.07
N ILE A 42 -16.03 10.78 -13.39
CA ILE A 42 -16.94 11.68 -12.65
C ILE A 42 -17.56 12.68 -13.62
N LYS A 43 -18.86 12.52 -13.92
CA LYS A 43 -19.56 13.32 -14.92
C LYS A 43 -19.57 14.80 -14.55
N THR A 44 -18.89 15.61 -15.36
CA THR A 44 -18.63 17.01 -15.05
C THR A 44 -18.96 17.93 -16.23
N LYS A 45 -19.56 19.10 -15.95
CA LYS A 45 -19.84 20.13 -16.97
C LYS A 45 -19.47 21.52 -16.46
N ALA A 46 -18.88 22.33 -17.33
CA ALA A 46 -18.56 23.73 -17.05
C ALA A 46 -19.62 24.67 -17.65
N PHE A 47 -19.95 25.72 -16.92
CA PHE A 47 -20.94 26.74 -17.24
C PHE A 47 -20.26 28.11 -17.19
N ASN A 48 -19.88 28.65 -18.35
CA ASN A 48 -19.17 29.92 -18.46
C ASN A 48 -20.17 31.09 -18.53
N VAL A 49 -20.25 31.90 -17.46
CA VAL A 49 -21.21 33.02 -17.38
C VAL A 49 -21.00 34.08 -18.48
N GLY A 50 -19.79 34.16 -19.03
CA GLY A 50 -19.49 35.00 -20.19
C GLY A 50 -20.24 34.62 -21.46
N GLU A 51 -20.57 33.33 -21.66
CA GLU A 51 -21.38 32.88 -22.79
C GLU A 51 -22.85 33.28 -22.67
N TYR A 52 -23.41 33.28 -21.46
CA TYR A 52 -24.77 33.74 -21.20
C TYR A 52 -24.88 35.24 -21.54
N ARG A 53 -23.91 36.06 -21.11
CA ARG A 53 -23.82 37.46 -21.54
C ARG A 53 -23.70 37.59 -23.06
N ARG A 54 -22.81 36.85 -23.72
CA ARG A 54 -22.64 36.90 -25.19
C ARG A 54 -23.89 36.48 -25.99
N LYS A 55 -24.88 35.84 -25.36
CA LYS A 55 -26.20 35.54 -25.95
C LYS A 55 -27.28 36.57 -25.61
N ALA A 56 -27.05 37.44 -24.62
CA ALA A 56 -28.01 38.42 -24.10
C ALA A 56 -27.68 39.88 -24.47
N CYS A 57 -26.44 40.16 -24.89
CA CYS A 57 -25.92 41.49 -25.20
C CYS A 57 -25.63 41.68 -26.70
N ASN A 58 -25.74 42.91 -27.20
CA ASN A 58 -25.10 43.29 -28.47
C ASN A 58 -23.59 43.49 -28.20
N LEU A 59 -22.71 42.78 -28.91
CA LEU A 59 -21.27 42.82 -28.66
C LEU A 59 -20.63 44.16 -29.07
N GLU A 60 -21.23 44.86 -30.04
CA GLU A 60 -20.78 46.16 -30.54
C GLU A 60 -21.11 47.32 -29.58
N GLU A 61 -22.10 47.15 -28.68
CA GLU A 61 -22.52 48.17 -27.70
C GLU A 61 -22.16 47.81 -26.24
N GLU A 62 -22.03 46.51 -25.94
CA GLU A 62 -21.90 45.99 -24.57
C GLU A 62 -20.68 45.08 -24.39
N GLY A 63 -19.73 45.14 -25.34
CA GLY A 63 -18.42 44.51 -25.27
C GLY A 63 -17.43 45.22 -24.33
N GLU A 64 -17.42 46.55 -24.35
CA GLU A 64 -16.41 47.45 -23.76
C GLU A 64 -16.32 47.43 -22.23
N TYR A 65 -15.21 47.96 -21.70
CA TYR A 65 -14.93 48.10 -20.28
C TYR A 65 -16.01 48.84 -19.49
N GLU A 66 -16.69 49.83 -20.09
CA GLU A 66 -17.75 50.62 -19.43
C GLU A 66 -18.99 49.79 -19.11
N PHE A 67 -19.28 48.73 -19.88
CA PHE A 67 -20.30 47.77 -19.51
C PHE A 67 -20.01 47.18 -18.12
N PHE A 68 -18.75 46.84 -17.86
CA PHE A 68 -18.28 46.19 -16.63
C PHE A 68 -18.13 47.12 -15.43
N SER A 69 -18.29 48.43 -15.61
CA SER A 69 -18.23 49.41 -14.51
C SER A 69 -19.18 49.04 -13.37
N PRO A 70 -18.76 49.22 -12.09
CA PRO A 70 -19.64 49.03 -10.93
C PRO A 70 -20.74 50.08 -10.85
N TYR A 71 -20.58 51.21 -11.56
CA TYR A 71 -21.56 52.29 -11.62
C TYR A 71 -22.57 52.13 -12.78
N ASN A 72 -22.36 51.15 -13.67
CA ASN A 72 -23.26 50.88 -14.80
C ASN A 72 -24.42 49.96 -14.37
N ALA A 73 -25.50 50.57 -13.88
CA ALA A 73 -26.68 49.85 -13.39
C ALA A 73 -27.43 49.03 -14.47
N LYS A 74 -27.30 49.35 -15.77
CA LYS A 74 -27.82 48.53 -16.87
C LYS A 74 -26.98 47.26 -17.01
N GLY A 75 -25.67 47.43 -17.17
CA GLY A 75 -24.72 46.33 -17.31
C GLY A 75 -24.70 45.39 -16.09
N GLN A 76 -24.83 45.93 -14.88
CA GLN A 76 -24.90 45.12 -13.65
C GLN A 76 -26.12 44.19 -13.67
N LYS A 77 -27.32 44.72 -13.94
CA LYS A 77 -28.55 43.90 -14.02
C LYS A 77 -28.40 42.76 -15.03
N ILE A 78 -27.81 43.02 -16.19
CA ILE A 78 -27.55 41.99 -17.21
C ILE A 78 -26.52 40.96 -16.72
N ARG A 79 -25.43 41.38 -16.06
CA ARG A 79 -24.41 40.47 -15.48
C ARG A 79 -24.92 39.59 -14.35
N ASP A 80 -25.93 40.04 -13.61
CA ASP A 80 -26.54 39.28 -12.51
C ASP A 80 -27.64 38.34 -13.04
N GLU A 81 -28.43 38.75 -14.04
CA GLU A 81 -29.38 37.88 -14.74
C GLU A 81 -28.65 36.75 -15.50
N CYS A 82 -27.55 37.04 -16.19
CA CYS A 82 -26.70 36.02 -16.82
C CYS A 82 -26.07 35.06 -15.80
N ALA A 83 -25.89 35.49 -14.54
CA ALA A 83 -25.45 34.61 -13.45
C ALA A 83 -26.57 33.68 -13.01
N ARG A 84 -27.78 34.23 -12.79
CA ARG A 84 -28.98 33.48 -12.41
C ARG A 84 -29.28 32.35 -13.41
N LEU A 85 -29.27 32.68 -14.71
CA LEU A 85 -29.50 31.70 -15.79
C LEU A 85 -28.45 30.58 -15.80
N ALA A 86 -27.17 30.91 -15.60
CA ALA A 86 -26.11 29.90 -15.51
C ALA A 86 -26.22 29.01 -14.25
N ILE A 87 -26.72 29.58 -13.13
CA ILE A 87 -26.97 28.87 -11.87
C ILE A 87 -28.18 27.92 -12.00
N GLU A 88 -29.23 28.33 -12.72
CA GLU A 88 -30.40 27.48 -13.00
C GLU A 88 -30.12 26.39 -14.05
N ASP A 89 -29.25 26.65 -15.02
CA ASP A 89 -28.76 25.64 -15.96
C ASP A 89 -27.90 24.57 -15.28
N LEU A 90 -27.06 24.95 -14.31
CA LEU A 90 -26.26 23.99 -13.56
C LEU A 90 -27.06 23.25 -12.49
N GLY A 91 -28.08 23.88 -11.89
CA GLY A 91 -29.00 23.21 -10.99
C GLY A 91 -29.73 22.09 -11.70
N ARG A 92 -30.40 22.41 -12.83
CA ARG A 92 -31.08 21.42 -13.67
C ARG A 92 -30.17 20.26 -14.11
N TYR A 93 -28.93 20.52 -14.46
CA TYR A 93 -27.96 19.47 -14.83
C TYR A 93 -27.69 18.46 -13.70
N LEU A 94 -27.65 18.92 -12.44
CA LEU A 94 -27.46 18.06 -11.27
C LEU A 94 -28.78 17.40 -10.81
N ASP A 95 -29.90 18.15 -10.76
CA ASP A 95 -31.22 17.64 -10.40
C ASP A 95 -31.71 16.55 -11.38
N ASN A 96 -31.50 16.74 -12.69
CA ASN A 96 -31.80 15.75 -13.74
C ASN A 96 -30.86 14.53 -13.69
N LYS A 97 -29.78 14.57 -12.89
CA LYS A 97 -28.73 13.54 -12.81
C LYS A 97 -28.01 13.32 -14.15
N GLU A 98 -27.93 14.38 -14.96
CA GLU A 98 -27.11 14.41 -16.19
C GLU A 98 -25.61 14.33 -15.84
N GLY A 99 -25.21 14.87 -14.68
CA GLY A 99 -23.89 14.67 -14.08
C GLY A 99 -23.84 14.82 -12.56
N GLU A 100 -22.61 14.85 -12.04
CA GLU A 100 -22.30 14.79 -10.60
C GLU A 100 -21.60 16.06 -10.10
N VAL A 101 -20.92 16.78 -11.00
CA VAL A 101 -20.19 18.01 -10.71
C VAL A 101 -20.49 19.09 -11.75
N ALA A 102 -20.86 20.28 -11.29
CA ALA A 102 -20.97 21.46 -12.13
C ALA A 102 -19.88 22.49 -11.78
N ILE A 103 -19.20 23.05 -12.78
CA ILE A 103 -18.19 24.10 -12.60
C ILE A 103 -18.76 25.43 -13.10
N LEU A 104 -18.93 26.40 -12.22
CA LEU A 104 -19.34 27.77 -12.56
C LEU A 104 -18.10 28.64 -12.85
N ASP A 105 -17.78 28.82 -14.14
CA ASP A 105 -16.69 29.72 -14.57
C ASP A 105 -17.19 31.16 -14.65
N ALA A 106 -16.91 31.91 -13.59
CA ALA A 106 -17.23 33.32 -13.41
C ALA A 106 -16.14 34.00 -12.55
N THR A 107 -16.22 35.31 -12.37
CA THR A 107 -15.30 36.06 -11.49
C THR A 107 -15.72 36.07 -10.02
N ASN A 108 -17.03 36.00 -9.74
CA ASN A 108 -17.64 35.92 -8.40
C ASN A 108 -16.99 36.83 -7.35
N THR A 109 -16.75 38.09 -7.75
CA THR A 109 -15.87 39.02 -7.03
C THR A 109 -16.41 39.50 -5.69
N THR A 110 -17.72 39.41 -5.41
CA THR A 110 -18.30 39.85 -4.13
C THR A 110 -18.82 38.68 -3.28
N ARG A 111 -18.72 38.81 -1.95
CA ARG A 111 -19.28 37.86 -0.98
C ARG A 111 -20.79 37.74 -1.11
N GLN A 112 -21.49 38.83 -1.46
CA GLN A 112 -22.92 38.80 -1.77
C GLN A 112 -23.23 37.83 -2.91
N ARG A 113 -22.44 37.85 -4.00
CA ARG A 113 -22.62 36.97 -5.16
C ARG A 113 -22.22 35.52 -4.87
N ARG A 114 -21.23 35.29 -4.00
CA ARG A 114 -20.91 33.95 -3.45
C ARG A 114 -22.05 33.41 -2.59
N ARG A 115 -22.63 34.23 -1.71
CA ARG A 115 -23.75 33.86 -0.84
C ARG A 115 -25.01 33.48 -1.63
N LEU A 116 -25.38 34.24 -2.66
CA LEU A 116 -26.51 33.89 -3.54
C LEU A 116 -26.39 32.49 -4.17
N LEU A 117 -25.17 32.06 -4.53
CA LEU A 117 -24.92 30.69 -5.01
C LEU A 117 -25.08 29.65 -3.91
N VAL A 118 -24.54 29.91 -2.71
CA VAL A 118 -24.65 29.02 -1.56
C VAL A 118 -26.11 28.85 -1.12
N ASP A 119 -26.87 29.95 -1.09
CA ASP A 119 -28.29 29.95 -0.75
C ASP A 119 -29.12 29.19 -1.80
N TYR A 120 -28.79 29.30 -3.09
CA TYR A 120 -29.37 28.48 -4.17
C TYR A 120 -29.08 26.98 -3.93
N CYS A 121 -27.82 26.60 -3.78
CA CYS A 121 -27.41 25.21 -3.55
C CYS A 121 -27.99 24.58 -2.27
N ARG A 122 -28.35 25.41 -1.27
CA ARG A 122 -28.99 25.00 0.00
C ARG A 122 -30.54 25.00 -0.06
N GLN A 123 -31.18 25.30 -1.20
CA GLN A 123 -32.65 25.28 -1.30
C GLN A 123 -33.23 23.87 -1.13
N LYS A 124 -34.32 23.76 -0.35
CA LYS A 124 -35.00 22.50 0.02
C LYS A 124 -35.56 21.65 -1.14
N HIS A 125 -35.48 22.12 -2.39
CA HIS A 125 -35.93 21.36 -3.55
C HIS A 125 -34.80 20.51 -4.18
N HIS A 126 -33.54 20.79 -3.84
CA HIS A 126 -32.41 19.93 -4.15
C HIS A 126 -32.28 18.85 -3.06
N ASP A 127 -32.43 17.57 -3.45
CA ASP A 127 -32.34 16.43 -2.53
C ASP A 127 -31.37 15.35 -3.06
N PRO A 128 -30.17 15.19 -2.47
CA PRO A 128 -29.61 16.01 -1.39
C PRO A 128 -29.16 17.40 -1.87
N ALA A 129 -29.15 18.37 -0.96
CA ALA A 129 -28.66 19.73 -1.23
C ALA A 129 -27.21 19.75 -1.75
N PHE A 130 -26.92 20.62 -2.72
CA PHE A 130 -25.63 20.62 -3.42
C PHE A 130 -24.49 21.13 -2.55
N ARG A 131 -23.32 20.50 -2.67
CA ARG A 131 -22.11 20.90 -1.95
C ARG A 131 -21.32 21.92 -2.75
N VAL A 132 -21.18 23.13 -2.22
CA VAL A 132 -20.37 24.19 -2.84
C VAL A 132 -18.89 24.04 -2.47
N PHE A 133 -18.00 24.29 -3.43
CA PHE A 133 -16.55 24.41 -3.25
C PHE A 133 -16.02 25.57 -4.08
N PHE A 134 -15.29 26.52 -3.48
CA PHE A 134 -14.74 27.65 -4.22
C PHE A 134 -13.27 27.42 -4.61
N ILE A 135 -12.90 27.81 -5.84
CA ILE A 135 -11.51 27.87 -6.29
C ILE A 135 -11.21 29.33 -6.62
N GLU A 136 -10.47 30.01 -5.75
CA GLU A 136 -9.96 31.35 -6.03
C GLU A 136 -8.62 31.27 -6.77
N SER A 137 -8.50 31.99 -7.88
CA SER A 137 -7.29 32.01 -8.68
C SER A 137 -6.67 33.40 -8.66
N ILE A 138 -5.55 33.52 -7.95
CA ILE A 138 -4.81 34.76 -7.69
C ILE A 138 -3.51 34.72 -8.50
N CYS A 139 -3.20 35.80 -9.21
CA CYS A 139 -1.91 35.95 -9.88
C CYS A 139 -1.61 37.43 -10.04
N ASP A 140 -0.46 37.88 -9.56
CA ASP A 140 -0.02 39.27 -9.63
C ASP A 140 1.24 39.43 -10.51
N ASP A 141 1.73 38.31 -11.03
CA ASP A 141 2.81 38.15 -12.00
C ASP A 141 2.46 38.80 -13.36
N PRO A 142 3.10 39.93 -13.75
CA PRO A 142 2.70 40.69 -14.94
C PRO A 142 2.86 39.94 -16.25
N GLU A 143 3.83 39.03 -16.36
CA GLU A 143 4.10 38.27 -17.58
C GLU A 143 2.98 37.25 -17.83
N ILE A 144 2.62 36.50 -16.78
CA ILE A 144 1.51 35.55 -16.81
C ILE A 144 0.18 36.26 -17.08
N ILE A 145 -0.05 37.46 -16.52
CA ILE A 145 -1.23 38.27 -16.82
C ILE A 145 -1.23 38.70 -18.30
N ASN A 146 -0.10 39.15 -18.85
CA ASN A 146 -0.01 39.57 -20.25
C ASN A 146 -0.27 38.41 -21.23
N SER A 147 0.36 37.25 -21.02
CA SER A 147 0.10 36.02 -21.81
C SER A 147 -1.38 35.63 -21.76
N ASN A 148 -1.99 35.59 -20.56
CA ASN A 148 -3.42 35.31 -20.39
C ASN A 148 -4.34 36.32 -21.09
N ILE A 149 -3.90 37.57 -21.29
CA ILE A 149 -4.66 38.57 -22.05
C ILE A 149 -4.53 38.30 -23.57
N SER A 150 -3.30 38.24 -24.10
CA SER A 150 -3.09 38.06 -25.55
C SER A 150 -3.59 36.71 -26.07
N GLU A 151 -3.21 35.59 -25.45
CA GLU A 151 -3.60 34.26 -25.92
C GLU A 151 -5.11 34.01 -25.83
N VAL A 152 -5.72 34.40 -24.70
CA VAL A 152 -7.06 33.90 -24.31
C VAL A 152 -8.15 34.96 -24.32
N LYS A 153 -7.83 36.26 -24.25
CA LYS A 153 -8.85 37.33 -24.11
C LYS A 153 -8.95 38.26 -25.30
N ILE A 154 -7.85 38.69 -25.91
CA ILE A 154 -7.93 39.49 -27.14
C ILE A 154 -8.49 38.64 -28.30
N ASN A 155 -8.11 37.37 -28.38
CA ASN A 155 -8.66 36.39 -29.32
C ASN A 155 -10.12 35.96 -29.05
N SER A 156 -10.78 36.49 -28.00
CA SER A 156 -12.14 36.08 -27.64
C SER A 156 -13.22 36.83 -28.46
N PRO A 157 -14.46 36.30 -28.54
CA PRO A 157 -15.55 36.96 -29.27
C PRO A 157 -15.97 38.32 -28.68
N ASP A 158 -15.45 38.69 -27.51
CA ASP A 158 -15.65 40.02 -26.92
C ASP A 158 -14.91 41.13 -27.72
N TYR A 159 -13.88 40.79 -28.52
CA TYR A 159 -13.00 41.76 -29.22
C TYR A 159 -12.67 41.39 -30.67
N LYS A 160 -12.68 40.10 -31.02
CA LYS A 160 -12.21 39.59 -32.31
C LYS A 160 -13.01 40.16 -33.49
N GLY A 161 -12.39 41.06 -34.25
CA GLY A 161 -13.00 41.72 -35.40
C GLY A 161 -13.70 43.05 -35.08
N ILE A 162 -13.69 43.49 -33.82
CA ILE A 162 -14.28 44.76 -33.35
C ILE A 162 -13.18 45.80 -33.06
N MET A 163 -12.04 45.37 -32.51
CA MET A 163 -10.91 46.23 -32.10
C MET A 163 -9.58 45.69 -32.64
N THR A 164 -8.53 46.54 -32.70
CA THR A 164 -7.14 46.06 -32.90
C THR A 164 -6.62 45.33 -31.64
N GLU A 165 -5.48 44.63 -31.75
CA GLU A 165 -4.92 43.90 -30.61
C GLU A 165 -4.54 44.86 -29.46
N GLU A 166 -3.98 46.02 -29.78
CA GLU A 166 -3.60 47.06 -28.82
C GLU A 166 -4.83 47.66 -28.12
N GLN A 167 -5.87 47.99 -28.89
CA GLN A 167 -7.13 48.54 -28.37
C GLN A 167 -7.84 47.55 -27.45
N ALA A 168 -7.95 46.28 -27.87
CA ALA A 168 -8.53 45.21 -27.07
C ALA A 168 -7.74 44.96 -25.78
N LYS A 169 -6.40 45.09 -25.82
CA LYS A 169 -5.54 45.00 -24.63
C LYS A 169 -5.80 46.16 -23.66
N GLU A 170 -5.92 47.39 -24.16
CA GLU A 170 -6.17 48.57 -23.33
C GLU A 170 -7.57 48.52 -22.68
N ASP A 171 -8.61 48.17 -23.45
CA ASP A 171 -9.96 47.94 -22.92
C ASP A 171 -9.96 46.85 -21.84
N PHE A 172 -9.33 45.70 -22.10
CA PHE A 172 -9.33 44.59 -21.16
C PHE A 172 -8.59 44.94 -19.84
N LEU A 173 -7.58 45.81 -19.90
CA LEU A 173 -6.94 46.35 -18.70
C LEU A 173 -7.89 47.27 -17.91
N LYS A 174 -8.58 48.21 -18.56
CA LYS A 174 -9.61 49.04 -17.90
C LYS A 174 -10.74 48.19 -17.31
N ARG A 175 -11.11 47.10 -17.98
CA ARG A 175 -12.08 46.09 -17.53
C ARG A 175 -11.59 45.34 -16.28
N ILE A 176 -10.29 45.07 -16.14
CA ILE A 176 -9.71 44.53 -14.89
C ILE A 176 -9.84 45.55 -13.75
N GLU A 177 -9.56 46.83 -13.99
CA GLU A 177 -9.70 47.87 -12.96
C GLU A 177 -11.16 48.00 -12.49
N ASN A 178 -12.14 47.97 -13.40
CA ASN A 178 -13.56 47.96 -13.06
C ASN A 178 -13.96 46.76 -12.17
N TYR A 179 -13.33 45.59 -12.34
CA TYR A 179 -13.53 44.44 -11.43
C TYR A 179 -12.81 44.58 -10.08
N LYS A 180 -11.65 45.25 -10.01
CA LYS A 180 -10.94 45.50 -8.74
C LYS A 180 -11.76 46.35 -7.77
N LEU A 181 -12.52 47.32 -8.28
CA LEU A 181 -13.40 48.20 -7.49
C LEU A 181 -14.48 47.45 -6.67
N GLN A 182 -14.72 46.17 -6.96
CA GLN A 182 -15.67 45.30 -6.24
C GLN A 182 -15.08 43.90 -5.95
N TYR A 183 -13.76 43.78 -5.79
CA TYR A 183 -13.12 42.49 -5.51
C TYR A 183 -12.90 42.26 -4.01
N GLU A 184 -13.73 41.39 -3.44
CA GLU A 184 -13.59 40.78 -2.13
C GLU A 184 -12.97 39.38 -2.28
N PRO A 185 -11.71 39.14 -1.85
CA PRO A 185 -11.11 37.81 -1.87
C PRO A 185 -11.81 36.85 -0.88
N LEU A 186 -11.44 35.56 -0.90
CA LEU A 186 -11.80 34.61 0.15
C LEU A 186 -10.82 34.70 1.33
N ASP A 187 -11.29 34.58 2.56
CA ASP A 187 -10.46 34.49 3.76
C ASP A 187 -11.13 33.67 4.86
N GLU A 188 -10.31 33.13 5.76
CA GLU A 188 -10.70 32.21 6.83
C GLU A 188 -11.61 32.83 7.90
N GLU A 189 -11.65 34.16 8.03
CA GLU A 189 -12.52 34.89 8.97
C GLU A 189 -13.89 35.21 8.33
N SER A 190 -13.90 35.77 7.12
CA SER A 190 -15.11 36.29 6.46
C SER A 190 -15.90 35.22 5.70
N ASP A 191 -15.24 34.16 5.26
CA ASP A 191 -15.80 33.03 4.52
C ASP A 191 -15.57 31.71 5.30
N GLU A 192 -15.57 31.75 6.66
CA GLU A 192 -15.26 30.60 7.55
C GLU A 192 -16.09 29.33 7.24
N ASP A 193 -17.36 29.56 6.91
CA ASP A 193 -18.42 28.59 6.66
C ASP A 193 -18.36 27.98 5.24
N HIS A 194 -17.29 28.27 4.48
CA HIS A 194 -17.13 27.90 3.07
C HIS A 194 -15.91 27.01 2.86
N SER A 195 -16.08 26.00 2.01
CA SER A 195 -15.01 25.10 1.60
C SER A 195 -14.31 25.69 0.39
N PHE A 196 -12.99 25.94 0.47
CA PHE A 196 -12.27 26.60 -0.63
C PHE A 196 -10.78 26.26 -0.76
N ILE A 197 -10.23 26.55 -1.95
CA ILE A 197 -8.79 26.60 -2.23
C ILE A 197 -8.44 27.91 -2.93
N LYS A 198 -7.35 28.55 -2.51
CA LYS A 198 -6.71 29.69 -3.19
C LYS A 198 -5.49 29.15 -3.94
N VAL A 199 -5.47 29.29 -5.26
CA VAL A 199 -4.35 28.97 -6.15
C VAL A 199 -3.60 30.26 -6.45
N ILE A 200 -2.36 30.39 -5.99
CA ILE A 200 -1.64 31.67 -5.96
C ILE A 200 -0.45 31.63 -6.92
N ASN A 201 -0.31 32.72 -7.70
CA ASN A 201 0.73 32.97 -8.70
C ASN A 201 1.02 31.74 -9.57
N ALA A 202 -0.02 31.27 -10.26
CA ALA A 202 0.03 30.12 -11.16
C ALA A 202 0.52 28.80 -10.53
N GLY A 203 0.17 28.56 -9.25
CA GLY A 203 0.50 27.33 -8.54
C GLY A 203 1.81 27.36 -7.74
N LYS A 204 2.47 28.53 -7.67
CA LYS A 204 3.64 28.74 -6.79
C LYS A 204 3.30 28.53 -5.30
N SER A 205 2.06 28.78 -4.88
CA SER A 205 1.57 28.40 -3.55
C SER A 205 0.06 28.17 -3.50
N PHE A 206 -0.41 27.49 -2.45
CA PHE A 206 -1.81 27.12 -2.23
C PHE A 206 -2.23 27.37 -0.79
N PHE A 207 -3.49 27.75 -0.59
CA PHE A 207 -4.15 27.81 0.72
C PHE A 207 -5.46 27.02 0.63
N VAL A 208 -5.76 26.16 1.61
CA VAL A 208 -6.91 25.23 1.56
C VAL A 208 -7.68 25.31 2.87
N HIS A 209 -8.98 25.60 2.77
CA HIS A 209 -9.87 25.78 3.92
C HIS A 209 -11.06 24.82 3.89
N ASN A 210 -11.39 24.23 5.05
CA ASN A 210 -12.65 23.54 5.33
C ASN A 210 -13.06 22.46 4.28
N VAL A 211 -12.11 21.61 3.83
CA VAL A 211 -12.33 20.57 2.82
C VAL A 211 -12.76 19.24 3.45
N ASN A 212 -13.98 18.78 3.12
CA ASN A 212 -14.66 17.69 3.85
C ASN A 212 -15.32 16.65 2.93
N GLY A 213 -14.81 16.42 1.71
CA GLY A 213 -15.43 15.52 0.73
C GLY A 213 -14.49 14.93 -0.31
N HIS A 214 -14.87 13.79 -0.88
CA HIS A 214 -14.08 13.04 -1.88
C HIS A 214 -13.77 13.87 -3.12
N VAL A 215 -14.79 14.48 -3.75
CA VAL A 215 -14.61 15.33 -4.94
C VAL A 215 -13.74 16.53 -4.60
N GLN A 216 -14.03 17.25 -3.51
CA GLN A 216 -13.23 18.40 -3.05
C GLN A 216 -11.75 18.02 -2.84
N SER A 217 -11.48 16.86 -2.23
CA SER A 217 -10.12 16.36 -2.00
C SER A 217 -9.39 16.01 -3.31
N ARG A 218 -10.08 15.38 -4.27
CA ARG A 218 -9.53 15.11 -5.61
C ARG A 218 -9.29 16.40 -6.42
N VAL A 219 -10.13 17.41 -6.25
CA VAL A 219 -9.97 18.73 -6.86
C VAL A 219 -8.73 19.43 -6.28
N VAL A 220 -8.58 19.48 -4.95
CA VAL A 220 -7.38 20.03 -4.30
C VAL A 220 -6.12 19.30 -4.76
N TYR A 221 -6.12 17.97 -4.78
CA TYR A 221 -4.98 17.17 -5.22
C TYR A 221 -4.59 17.44 -6.68
N PHE A 222 -5.56 17.56 -7.58
CA PHE A 222 -5.30 17.93 -8.99
C PHE A 222 -4.74 19.35 -9.12
N LEU A 223 -5.33 20.32 -8.41
CA LEU A 223 -4.89 21.72 -8.45
C LEU A 223 -3.48 21.89 -7.87
N MET A 224 -3.10 21.13 -6.84
CA MET A 224 -1.74 21.14 -6.29
C MET A 224 -0.67 20.61 -7.26
N ASN A 225 -1.08 19.95 -8.36
CA ASN A 225 -0.20 19.44 -9.41
C ASN A 225 -0.36 20.18 -10.74
N ILE A 226 -1.14 21.26 -10.83
CA ILE A 226 -1.48 21.91 -12.12
C ILE A 226 -0.36 22.84 -12.62
N HIS A 227 0.30 22.46 -13.71
CA HIS A 227 1.26 23.31 -14.41
C HIS A 227 0.52 24.16 -15.46
N LEU A 228 0.64 25.48 -15.30
CA LEU A 228 -0.15 26.51 -16.01
C LEU A 228 0.62 27.26 -17.11
N LEU A 229 1.94 27.06 -17.23
CA LEU A 229 2.77 27.63 -18.30
C LEU A 229 2.77 26.74 -19.57
N PRO A 230 3.10 27.30 -20.76
CA PRO A 230 3.29 26.55 -21.99
C PRO A 230 4.44 25.53 -21.89
N ARG A 231 4.25 24.34 -22.48
CA ARG A 231 5.23 23.24 -22.55
C ARG A 231 4.82 22.21 -23.61
N SER A 232 5.72 21.29 -23.96
CA SER A 232 5.40 20.15 -24.83
C SER A 232 5.57 18.81 -24.13
N ILE A 233 4.59 17.93 -24.28
CA ILE A 233 4.61 16.54 -23.82
C ILE A 233 4.71 15.65 -25.05
N TYR A 234 5.76 14.83 -25.13
CA TYR A 234 6.01 13.95 -26.25
C TYR A 234 5.55 12.54 -25.88
N LEU A 235 4.74 11.90 -26.73
CA LEU A 235 4.35 10.50 -26.57
C LEU A 235 4.92 9.69 -27.74
N THR A 236 5.47 8.51 -27.47
CA THR A 236 5.78 7.55 -28.53
C THR A 236 5.61 6.12 -28.07
N ARG A 237 5.24 5.25 -29.01
CA ARG A 237 5.33 3.82 -28.78
C ARG A 237 6.80 3.40 -28.81
N HIS A 238 7.11 2.32 -28.11
CA HIS A 238 8.29 1.53 -28.44
C HIS A 238 8.40 1.29 -29.96
N GLY A 239 9.62 1.11 -30.47
CA GLY A 239 9.84 0.62 -31.83
C GLY A 239 9.12 -0.70 -32.07
N GLU A 240 8.97 -1.09 -33.34
CA GLU A 240 8.40 -2.39 -33.69
C GLU A 240 9.11 -3.50 -32.90
N SER A 241 8.33 -4.42 -32.34
CA SER A 241 8.83 -5.56 -31.59
C SER A 241 8.49 -6.86 -32.31
N GLU A 242 9.27 -7.92 -32.06
CA GLU A 242 9.08 -9.20 -32.73
C GLU A 242 7.65 -9.75 -32.54
N TYR A 243 7.01 -9.54 -31.38
CA TYR A 243 5.60 -9.89 -31.17
C TYR A 243 4.61 -9.04 -31.98
N ASN A 244 4.95 -7.81 -32.38
CA ASN A 244 4.12 -7.06 -33.31
C ASN A 244 4.14 -7.69 -34.71
N ARG A 245 5.34 -8.09 -35.20
CA ARG A 245 5.52 -8.68 -36.53
C ARG A 245 4.70 -9.97 -36.73
N ILE A 246 4.53 -10.74 -35.66
CA ILE A 246 3.69 -11.96 -35.62
C ILE A 246 2.28 -11.74 -35.02
N GLY A 247 1.81 -10.50 -34.96
CA GLY A 247 0.40 -10.17 -34.65
C GLY A 247 -0.07 -10.47 -33.23
N ARG A 248 0.84 -10.62 -32.25
CA ARG A 248 0.50 -11.04 -30.88
C ARG A 248 0.00 -9.91 -29.97
N LEU A 249 -0.90 -10.28 -29.07
CA LEU A 249 -1.45 -9.45 -28.00
C LEU A 249 -0.50 -9.39 -26.80
N GLY A 250 -0.19 -8.19 -26.32
CA GLY A 250 0.62 -7.97 -25.12
C GLY A 250 2.03 -8.59 -25.20
N GLY A 251 2.44 -9.27 -24.15
CA GLY A 251 3.72 -9.99 -24.02
C GLY A 251 4.91 -9.07 -23.76
N ASP A 252 6.11 -9.66 -23.77
CA ASP A 252 7.35 -8.91 -23.64
C ASP A 252 8.51 -9.40 -24.51
N SER A 253 8.36 -9.25 -25.83
CA SER A 253 9.46 -9.44 -26.78
C SER A 253 10.39 -8.22 -26.84
N PRO A 254 11.66 -8.39 -27.25
CA PRO A 254 12.51 -7.28 -27.66
C PRO A 254 12.01 -6.59 -28.93
N LEU A 255 12.67 -5.47 -29.27
CA LEU A 255 12.56 -4.79 -30.57
C LEU A 255 12.96 -5.71 -31.74
N SER A 256 12.38 -5.43 -32.91
CA SER A 256 12.85 -5.92 -34.21
C SER A 256 14.00 -5.06 -34.73
N GLU A 257 14.62 -5.47 -35.83
CA GLU A 257 15.61 -4.68 -36.56
C GLU A 257 15.07 -3.27 -36.92
N ASN A 258 13.85 -3.20 -37.47
CA ASN A 258 13.18 -1.93 -37.77
C ASN A 258 12.90 -1.12 -36.49
N GLY A 259 12.57 -1.78 -35.38
CA GLY A 259 12.40 -1.14 -34.07
C GLY A 259 13.69 -0.56 -33.49
N LEU A 260 14.83 -1.22 -33.71
CA LEU A 260 16.16 -0.70 -33.33
C LEU A 260 16.55 0.50 -34.19
N GLN A 261 16.33 0.44 -35.51
CA GLN A 261 16.52 1.59 -36.40
C GLN A 261 15.63 2.77 -36.00
N TYR A 262 14.40 2.51 -35.53
CA TYR A 262 13.54 3.55 -35.00
C TYR A 262 14.08 4.18 -33.71
N ALA A 263 14.56 3.37 -32.76
CA ALA A 263 15.16 3.88 -31.54
C ALA A 263 16.39 4.77 -31.80
N GLN A 264 17.07 4.62 -32.94
CA GLN A 264 18.15 5.51 -33.40
C GLN A 264 17.65 6.77 -34.11
N LYS A 265 16.67 6.70 -35.03
CA LYS A 265 16.11 7.94 -35.63
C LYS A 265 15.37 8.79 -34.58
N LEU A 266 14.73 8.16 -33.60
CA LEU A 266 14.10 8.82 -32.46
C LEU A 266 15.10 9.59 -31.61
N ARG A 267 16.30 9.04 -31.40
CA ARG A 267 17.41 9.73 -30.73
C ARG A 267 17.80 11.01 -31.49
N GLY A 268 18.08 10.90 -32.79
CA GLY A 268 18.47 12.05 -33.62
C GLY A 268 17.44 13.19 -33.60
N TYR A 269 16.14 12.87 -33.62
CA TYR A 269 15.08 13.87 -33.49
C TYR A 269 15.14 14.66 -32.16
N PHE A 270 15.51 14.03 -31.04
CA PHE A 270 15.69 14.71 -29.76
C PHE A 270 17.07 15.38 -29.59
N GLU A 271 18.07 15.02 -30.41
CA GLU A 271 19.30 15.80 -30.59
C GLU A 271 19.00 17.10 -31.36
N GLU A 272 18.14 17.03 -32.40
CA GLU A 272 17.74 18.19 -33.23
C GLU A 272 16.76 19.17 -32.53
N GLU A 273 15.94 18.73 -31.57
CA GLU A 273 15.03 19.62 -30.82
C GLU A 273 15.68 20.35 -29.62
N GLU A 274 16.97 20.09 -29.32
CA GLU A 274 17.80 20.76 -28.28
C GLU A 274 17.15 20.94 -26.88
N LEU A 275 16.28 20.01 -26.46
CA LEU A 275 15.44 20.17 -25.26
C LEU A 275 16.22 20.09 -23.93
N HIS A 276 16.42 21.24 -23.28
CA HIS A 276 16.94 21.31 -21.91
C HIS A 276 15.97 20.66 -20.87
N ASP A 277 16.53 19.96 -19.87
CA ASP A 277 15.82 19.15 -18.84
C ASP A 277 14.80 18.14 -19.41
N LEU A 278 15.10 17.51 -20.56
CA LEU A 278 14.25 16.43 -21.07
C LEU A 278 14.21 15.25 -20.10
N ARG A 279 12.99 14.90 -19.67
CA ARG A 279 12.70 13.72 -18.84
C ARG A 279 12.10 12.62 -19.70
N ILE A 280 12.59 11.38 -19.57
CA ILE A 280 12.05 10.22 -20.27
C ILE A 280 11.39 9.27 -19.28
N TRP A 281 10.10 9.01 -19.46
CA TRP A 281 9.36 7.98 -18.73
C TRP A 281 9.08 6.81 -19.65
N SER A 282 9.52 5.62 -19.26
CA SER A 282 9.41 4.42 -20.06
C SER A 282 8.63 3.32 -19.33
N SER A 283 7.91 2.49 -20.07
CA SER A 283 7.42 1.20 -19.59
C SER A 283 8.57 0.28 -19.15
N GLN A 284 8.31 -0.65 -18.23
CA GLN A 284 9.32 -1.63 -17.81
C GLN A 284 9.47 -2.79 -18.81
N LYS A 285 8.53 -2.94 -19.75
CA LYS A 285 8.58 -3.95 -20.82
C LYS A 285 9.79 -3.73 -21.74
N ILE A 286 10.55 -4.80 -22.02
CA ILE A 286 11.86 -4.80 -22.70
C ILE A 286 11.89 -3.89 -23.95
N ARG A 287 10.94 -4.04 -24.88
CA ARG A 287 10.86 -3.22 -26.11
C ARG A 287 10.80 -1.70 -25.87
N ALA A 288 10.08 -1.26 -24.84
CA ALA A 288 9.98 0.14 -24.48
C ALA A 288 11.23 0.61 -23.76
N ALA A 289 11.75 -0.20 -22.84
CA ALA A 289 12.99 0.10 -22.14
C ALA A 289 14.20 0.19 -23.10
N GLN A 290 14.25 -0.67 -24.12
CA GLN A 290 15.22 -0.61 -25.22
C GLN A 290 15.07 0.70 -26.03
N THR A 291 13.85 1.06 -26.41
CA THR A 291 13.57 2.30 -27.18
C THR A 291 13.96 3.54 -26.39
N ALA A 292 13.76 3.57 -25.06
CA ALA A 292 14.19 4.67 -24.20
C ALA A 292 15.71 4.67 -23.95
N SER A 293 16.37 3.52 -23.99
CA SER A 293 17.78 3.40 -23.62
C SER A 293 18.76 4.06 -24.60
N THR A 294 18.38 4.25 -25.87
CA THR A 294 19.21 4.92 -26.90
C THR A 294 19.34 6.44 -26.69
N MET A 295 18.54 7.02 -25.81
CA MET A 295 18.50 8.46 -25.48
C MET A 295 18.95 8.76 -24.04
N ARG A 296 19.54 7.77 -23.33
CA ARG A 296 19.85 7.90 -21.89
C ARG A 296 20.83 9.02 -21.57
N ASP A 297 21.71 9.34 -22.50
CA ASP A 297 22.72 10.40 -22.46
C ASP A 297 22.18 11.79 -22.87
N LEU A 298 20.98 11.85 -23.46
CA LEU A 298 20.30 13.10 -23.83
C LEU A 298 19.31 13.58 -22.75
N ALA A 299 18.85 12.67 -21.92
CA ALA A 299 17.86 12.94 -20.88
C ALA A 299 18.52 13.33 -19.55
N ALA A 300 17.96 14.33 -18.86
CA ALA A 300 18.34 14.62 -17.48
C ALA A 300 17.98 13.45 -16.54
N HIS A 301 16.86 12.78 -16.81
CA HIS A 301 16.41 11.58 -16.10
C HIS A 301 15.72 10.59 -17.05
N VAL A 302 16.03 9.30 -16.91
CA VAL A 302 15.26 8.20 -17.51
C VAL A 302 14.69 7.32 -16.40
N GLU A 303 13.37 7.22 -16.32
CA GLU A 303 12.67 6.51 -15.26
C GLU A 303 11.79 5.40 -15.85
N TYR A 304 11.86 4.19 -15.29
CA TYR A 304 11.15 3.01 -15.80
C TYR A 304 9.94 2.68 -14.91
N TRP A 305 8.77 3.13 -15.34
CA TRP A 305 7.52 3.15 -14.59
C TRP A 305 6.62 1.97 -14.97
N LYS A 306 6.43 0.97 -14.09
CA LYS A 306 5.50 -0.16 -14.34
C LYS A 306 4.06 0.27 -14.65
N VAL A 307 3.66 1.43 -14.15
CA VAL A 307 2.33 2.03 -14.42
C VAL A 307 2.15 2.40 -15.90
N LEU A 308 3.23 2.46 -16.70
CA LEU A 308 3.23 2.66 -18.15
C LEU A 308 3.29 1.34 -18.97
N ASP A 309 3.27 0.16 -18.34
CA ASP A 309 3.20 -1.13 -19.05
C ASP A 309 1.88 -1.25 -19.84
N GLU A 310 1.89 -1.99 -20.97
CA GLU A 310 0.71 -2.21 -21.82
C GLU A 310 -0.48 -2.78 -21.03
N ILE A 311 -1.71 -2.61 -21.56
CA ILE A 311 -2.90 -3.22 -20.97
C ILE A 311 -2.74 -4.74 -20.78
N ASP A 312 -3.05 -5.22 -19.58
CA ASP A 312 -2.97 -6.65 -19.25
C ASP A 312 -4.07 -7.43 -20.01
N ALA A 313 -3.65 -8.31 -20.91
CA ALA A 313 -4.54 -9.18 -21.70
C ALA A 313 -4.94 -10.47 -20.97
N GLY A 314 -4.46 -10.70 -19.75
CA GLY A 314 -4.76 -11.87 -18.93
C GLY A 314 -4.48 -13.18 -19.66
N ILE A 315 -5.45 -14.09 -19.67
CA ILE A 315 -5.33 -15.38 -20.38
C ILE A 315 -5.21 -15.27 -21.91
N CYS A 316 -5.34 -14.06 -22.47
CA CYS A 316 -5.18 -13.79 -23.89
C CYS A 316 -3.80 -13.19 -24.25
N GLU A 317 -2.90 -12.99 -23.27
CA GLU A 317 -1.54 -12.52 -23.55
C GLU A 317 -0.74 -13.56 -24.36
N GLY A 318 0.00 -13.11 -25.37
CA GLY A 318 0.80 -13.95 -26.27
C GLY A 318 0.02 -14.65 -27.38
N LEU A 319 -1.31 -14.58 -27.41
CA LEU A 319 -2.14 -15.05 -28.53
C LEU A 319 -2.08 -14.08 -29.71
N THR A 320 -2.28 -14.57 -30.94
CA THR A 320 -2.64 -13.69 -32.08
C THR A 320 -4.13 -13.32 -32.02
N TYR A 321 -4.59 -12.42 -32.88
CA TYR A 321 -6.01 -12.07 -32.95
C TYR A 321 -6.88 -13.25 -33.40
N GLU A 322 -6.39 -14.05 -34.34
CA GLU A 322 -7.03 -15.24 -34.88
C GLU A 322 -7.10 -16.35 -33.81
N ASP A 323 -6.02 -16.53 -33.05
CA ASP A 323 -5.97 -17.44 -31.91
C ASP A 323 -6.97 -17.03 -30.81
N PHE A 324 -7.09 -15.72 -30.54
CA PHE A 324 -8.03 -15.19 -29.55
C PHE A 324 -9.49 -15.36 -30.02
N GLU A 325 -9.79 -15.10 -31.29
CA GLU A 325 -11.13 -15.30 -31.88
C GLU A 325 -11.52 -16.79 -31.89
N ALA A 326 -10.61 -17.69 -32.29
CA ALA A 326 -10.88 -19.12 -32.37
C ALA A 326 -11.03 -19.79 -30.99
N ARG A 327 -10.22 -19.39 -30.00
CA ARG A 327 -10.23 -20.00 -28.64
C ARG A 327 -11.29 -19.38 -27.72
N TYR A 328 -11.58 -18.09 -27.88
CA TYR A 328 -12.46 -17.33 -27.00
C TYR A 328 -13.46 -16.44 -27.77
N PRO A 329 -14.26 -17.01 -28.70
CA PRO A 329 -15.10 -16.23 -29.62
C PRO A 329 -16.15 -15.35 -28.92
N LYS A 330 -16.68 -15.79 -27.76
CA LYS A 330 -17.60 -14.98 -26.96
C LYS A 330 -16.90 -13.73 -26.42
N GLN A 331 -15.72 -13.89 -25.83
CA GLN A 331 -14.92 -12.81 -25.25
C GLN A 331 -14.47 -11.83 -26.33
N PHE A 332 -14.13 -12.33 -27.52
CA PHE A 332 -13.81 -11.52 -28.69
C PHE A 332 -14.99 -10.64 -29.13
N ALA A 333 -16.20 -11.21 -29.19
CA ALA A 333 -17.42 -10.46 -29.50
C ALA A 333 -17.84 -9.46 -28.39
N GLU A 334 -17.68 -9.83 -27.11
CA GLU A 334 -17.95 -8.93 -25.98
C GLU A 334 -16.99 -7.72 -25.97
N ARG A 335 -15.71 -7.94 -26.29
CA ARG A 335 -14.69 -6.90 -26.45
C ARG A 335 -14.99 -5.94 -27.60
N ASP A 336 -15.45 -6.47 -28.73
CA ASP A 336 -15.74 -5.66 -29.91
C ASP A 336 -17.09 -4.92 -29.78
N LYS A 337 -17.97 -5.37 -28.86
CA LYS A 337 -19.20 -4.67 -28.46
C LYS A 337 -18.96 -3.46 -27.54
N ASP A 338 -18.19 -3.62 -26.46
CA ASP A 338 -17.85 -2.54 -25.54
C ASP A 338 -16.39 -2.62 -25.09
N LYS A 339 -15.51 -2.14 -25.97
CA LYS A 339 -14.06 -2.19 -25.79
C LYS A 339 -13.53 -1.31 -24.65
N TYR A 340 -14.35 -0.44 -24.06
CA TYR A 340 -13.90 0.40 -22.94
C TYR A 340 -14.07 -0.34 -21.61
N HIS A 341 -15.29 -0.82 -21.34
CA HIS A 341 -15.62 -1.54 -20.10
C HIS A 341 -15.27 -3.04 -20.16
N TYR A 342 -15.05 -3.62 -21.36
CA TYR A 342 -14.57 -4.99 -21.48
C TYR A 342 -13.22 -5.16 -20.80
N ARG A 343 -13.19 -6.08 -19.82
CA ARG A 343 -11.99 -6.55 -19.12
C ARG A 343 -11.56 -7.90 -19.69
N TYR A 344 -10.30 -8.06 -20.07
CA TYR A 344 -9.78 -9.38 -20.44
C TYR A 344 -9.88 -10.35 -19.25
N PRO A 345 -10.18 -11.65 -19.44
CA PRO A 345 -10.29 -12.57 -18.31
C PRO A 345 -8.95 -12.70 -17.57
N SER A 346 -8.95 -12.35 -16.28
CA SER A 346 -7.74 -12.23 -15.42
C SER A 346 -6.78 -11.09 -15.80
N GLY A 347 -7.22 -10.12 -16.60
CA GLY A 347 -6.47 -8.91 -16.99
C GLY A 347 -7.25 -7.61 -16.73
N GLU A 348 -7.01 -6.59 -17.55
CA GLU A 348 -7.53 -5.22 -17.41
C GLU A 348 -8.61 -4.86 -18.45
N SER A 349 -9.39 -3.82 -18.16
CA SER A 349 -10.13 -3.04 -19.16
C SER A 349 -9.45 -1.69 -19.44
N TYR A 350 -9.94 -0.92 -20.42
CA TYR A 350 -9.48 0.47 -20.58
C TYR A 350 -9.88 1.35 -19.38
N GLU A 351 -10.94 0.99 -18.66
CA GLU A 351 -11.36 1.65 -17.41
C GLU A 351 -10.38 1.37 -16.25
N ASP A 352 -9.93 0.10 -16.07
CA ASP A 352 -8.83 -0.22 -15.13
C ASP A 352 -7.57 0.58 -15.49
N LEU A 353 -7.24 0.65 -16.79
CA LEU A 353 -6.05 1.34 -17.28
C LEU A 353 -6.11 2.86 -17.07
N VAL A 354 -7.28 3.48 -17.22
CA VAL A 354 -7.50 4.89 -16.88
C VAL A 354 -7.28 5.13 -15.39
N ALA A 355 -7.86 4.30 -14.52
CA ALA A 355 -7.63 4.39 -13.07
C ALA A 355 -6.15 4.16 -12.70
N ARG A 356 -5.48 3.19 -13.35
CA ARG A 356 -4.04 2.93 -13.21
C ARG A 356 -3.19 4.15 -13.57
N LEU A 357 -3.57 4.89 -14.61
CA LEU A 357 -2.81 6.04 -15.13
C LEU A 357 -3.10 7.37 -14.42
N GLU A 358 -4.02 7.42 -13.43
CA GLU A 358 -4.30 8.66 -12.68
C GLU A 358 -3.03 9.35 -12.14
N PRO A 359 -2.05 8.65 -11.50
CA PRO A 359 -0.81 9.28 -11.05
C PRO A 359 0.08 9.79 -12.19
N VAL A 360 0.06 9.12 -13.36
CA VAL A 360 0.78 9.56 -14.55
C VAL A 360 0.19 10.87 -15.07
N ILE A 361 -1.14 11.02 -15.06
CA ILE A 361 -1.78 12.29 -15.45
C ILE A 361 -1.46 13.41 -14.45
N MET A 362 -1.36 13.13 -13.14
CA MET A 362 -0.94 14.15 -12.16
C MET A 362 0.48 14.66 -12.45
N GLU A 363 1.41 13.73 -12.72
CA GLU A 363 2.81 14.07 -12.98
C GLU A 363 3.01 14.70 -14.37
N LEU A 364 2.34 14.22 -15.42
CA LEU A 364 2.31 14.92 -16.72
C LEU A 364 1.66 16.30 -16.62
N GLU A 365 0.73 16.50 -15.68
CA GLU A 365 0.19 17.83 -15.41
C GLU A 365 1.11 18.71 -14.58
N ARG A 366 2.16 18.18 -13.93
CA ARG A 366 3.12 18.91 -13.08
C ARG A 366 4.44 19.27 -13.78
N GLN A 367 5.00 18.34 -14.55
CA GLN A 367 6.33 18.47 -15.16
C GLN A 367 6.39 19.48 -16.33
N SER A 368 7.60 19.81 -16.78
CA SER A 368 7.92 20.57 -17.98
C SER A 368 7.89 19.68 -19.24
N ASN A 369 9.02 19.50 -19.93
CA ASN A 369 9.11 18.70 -21.16
C ASN A 369 9.39 17.23 -20.82
N VAL A 370 8.45 16.35 -21.19
CA VAL A 370 8.50 14.91 -20.87
C VAL A 370 8.26 14.08 -22.12
N LEU A 371 9.08 13.05 -22.36
CA LEU A 371 8.86 12.00 -23.34
C LEU A 371 8.36 10.73 -22.67
N VAL A 372 7.19 10.23 -23.09
CA VAL A 372 6.61 8.97 -22.62
C VAL A 372 6.80 7.88 -23.68
N VAL A 373 7.65 6.88 -23.39
CA VAL A 373 7.94 5.72 -24.24
C VAL A 373 7.15 4.50 -23.74
N SER A 374 6.01 4.21 -24.37
CA SER A 374 5.06 3.21 -23.87
C SER A 374 4.38 2.44 -25.02
N HIS A 375 3.10 2.08 -24.90
CA HIS A 375 2.40 1.09 -25.70
C HIS A 375 1.04 1.58 -26.23
N GLN A 376 0.32 0.72 -26.97
CA GLN A 376 -0.85 1.16 -27.74
C GLN A 376 -2.03 1.53 -26.85
N ALA A 377 -2.36 0.78 -25.79
CA ALA A 377 -3.49 1.12 -24.92
C ALA A 377 -3.16 2.27 -23.97
N VAL A 378 -1.95 2.26 -23.38
CA VAL A 378 -1.50 3.29 -22.43
C VAL A 378 -1.52 4.69 -23.05
N LEU A 379 -0.90 4.83 -24.22
CA LEU A 379 -0.81 6.13 -24.90
C LEU A 379 -2.15 6.59 -25.45
N ARG A 380 -3.12 5.69 -25.69
CA ARG A 380 -4.51 6.07 -25.99
C ARG A 380 -5.18 6.74 -24.79
N CYS A 381 -5.00 6.21 -23.58
CA CYS A 381 -5.56 6.83 -22.37
C CYS A 381 -4.97 8.23 -22.12
N ILE A 382 -3.66 8.39 -22.28
CA ILE A 382 -2.96 9.68 -22.12
C ILE A 382 -3.35 10.66 -23.23
N LEU A 383 -3.36 10.22 -24.50
CA LEU A 383 -3.79 11.05 -25.63
C LEU A 383 -5.26 11.47 -25.49
N ALA A 384 -6.14 10.57 -25.03
CA ALA A 384 -7.55 10.88 -24.76
C ALA A 384 -7.72 11.92 -23.65
N TYR A 385 -6.91 11.86 -22.59
CA TYR A 385 -6.89 12.91 -21.57
C TYR A 385 -6.58 14.27 -22.20
N PHE A 386 -5.42 14.42 -22.85
CA PHE A 386 -5.00 15.73 -23.37
C PHE A 386 -5.91 16.26 -24.49
N THR A 387 -6.38 15.38 -25.39
CA THR A 387 -7.27 15.74 -26.51
C THR A 387 -8.77 15.74 -26.15
N ASN A 388 -9.12 15.59 -24.87
CA ASN A 388 -10.49 15.63 -24.34
C ASN A 388 -11.45 14.67 -25.08
N LYS A 389 -11.03 13.40 -25.24
CA LYS A 389 -11.82 12.36 -25.90
C LYS A 389 -12.61 11.55 -24.88
N ASN A 390 -13.86 11.25 -25.23
CA ASN A 390 -14.74 10.42 -24.42
C ASN A 390 -14.26 8.94 -24.39
N ARG A 391 -14.81 8.18 -23.44
CA ARG A 391 -14.52 6.75 -23.26
C ARG A 391 -14.89 5.86 -24.46
N ASP A 392 -15.86 6.27 -25.29
CA ASP A 392 -16.34 5.48 -26.42
C ASP A 392 -15.38 5.58 -27.62
N ASP A 393 -14.58 6.65 -27.70
CA ASP A 393 -13.56 6.89 -28.73
C ASP A 393 -12.14 6.51 -28.28
N LEU A 394 -11.85 6.60 -26.97
CA LEU A 394 -10.54 6.34 -26.37
C LEU A 394 -9.92 4.98 -26.80
N PRO A 395 -10.63 3.82 -26.78
CA PRO A 395 -10.11 2.53 -27.24
C PRO A 395 -9.83 2.41 -28.76
N TYR A 396 -10.04 3.50 -29.51
CA TYR A 396 -9.94 3.58 -30.96
C TYR A 396 -9.07 4.75 -31.45
N LEU A 397 -8.42 5.52 -30.57
CA LEU A 397 -7.47 6.55 -31.03
C LEU A 397 -6.29 5.91 -31.77
N LYS A 398 -5.79 6.59 -32.82
CA LYS A 398 -4.65 6.14 -33.62
C LYS A 398 -3.36 6.50 -32.90
N VAL A 399 -2.59 5.48 -32.52
CA VAL A 399 -1.23 5.59 -31.97
C VAL A 399 -0.33 4.65 -32.78
N PRO A 400 0.18 5.09 -33.95
CA PRO A 400 1.00 4.26 -34.83
C PRO A 400 2.38 3.94 -34.23
N LEU A 401 3.04 2.92 -34.76
CA LEU A 401 4.48 2.67 -34.51
C LEU A 401 5.34 3.72 -35.24
N HIS A 402 6.61 3.82 -34.85
CA HIS A 402 7.63 4.66 -35.47
C HIS A 402 7.20 6.13 -35.66
N THR A 403 6.53 6.68 -34.65
CA THR A 403 5.91 8.01 -34.70
C THR A 403 6.05 8.69 -33.34
N VAL A 404 6.56 9.92 -33.32
CA VAL A 404 6.47 10.80 -32.14
C VAL A 404 5.19 11.63 -32.25
N ILE A 405 4.44 11.72 -31.15
CA ILE A 405 3.26 12.56 -31.02
C ILE A 405 3.62 13.70 -30.06
N LYS A 406 3.79 14.92 -30.57
CA LYS A 406 4.06 16.12 -29.78
C LYS A 406 2.73 16.73 -29.36
N LEU A 407 2.53 16.89 -28.06
CA LEU A 407 1.34 17.49 -27.45
C LEU A 407 1.69 18.84 -26.86
N THR A 408 0.98 19.89 -27.28
CA THR A 408 1.16 21.25 -26.73
C THR A 408 -0.15 21.70 -26.08
N PRO A 409 -0.30 21.59 -24.75
CA PRO A 409 -1.55 21.90 -24.04
C PRO A 409 -1.84 23.40 -23.99
N LYS A 410 -2.98 23.81 -24.55
CA LYS A 410 -3.49 25.19 -24.55
C LYS A 410 -4.73 25.32 -23.66
N ALA A 411 -5.27 26.54 -23.53
CA ALA A 411 -6.35 26.84 -22.58
C ALA A 411 -7.70 26.14 -22.86
N TYR A 412 -7.96 25.78 -24.13
CA TYR A 412 -9.22 25.18 -24.58
C TYR A 412 -9.04 23.87 -25.35
N SER A 413 -7.80 23.48 -25.63
CA SER A 413 -7.44 22.38 -26.54
C SER A 413 -6.05 21.86 -26.21
N CYS A 414 -5.66 20.76 -26.86
CA CYS A 414 -4.25 20.39 -27.00
C CYS A 414 -3.95 20.34 -28.49
N GLU A 415 -2.88 20.99 -28.93
CA GLU A 415 -2.34 20.74 -30.27
C GLU A 415 -1.62 19.39 -30.29
N VAL A 416 -1.66 18.73 -31.45
CA VAL A 416 -1.20 17.36 -31.64
C VAL A 416 -0.51 17.28 -32.99
N GLU A 417 0.82 17.12 -32.98
CA GLU A 417 1.64 16.95 -34.17
C GLU A 417 2.17 15.52 -34.20
N MET A 418 2.21 14.88 -35.37
CA MET A 418 2.63 13.49 -35.52
C MET A 418 3.80 13.36 -36.50
N PHE A 419 5.00 13.22 -35.94
CA PHE A 419 6.25 13.04 -36.68
C PHE A 419 6.45 11.55 -36.93
N LYS A 420 5.94 11.04 -38.08
CA LYS A 420 6.17 9.67 -38.52
C LYS A 420 7.54 9.56 -39.19
N PHE A 421 8.32 8.57 -38.77
CA PHE A 421 9.64 8.30 -39.33
C PHE A 421 9.55 7.36 -40.53
N ASP A 422 10.42 7.58 -41.50
CA ASP A 422 10.54 6.73 -42.69
C ASP A 422 11.29 5.43 -42.34
N ILE A 423 10.57 4.50 -41.71
CA ILE A 423 10.96 3.13 -41.37
C ILE A 423 9.70 2.28 -41.41
N GLU A 424 9.72 1.16 -42.14
CA GLU A 424 8.58 0.24 -42.22
C GLU A 424 8.22 -0.37 -40.84
N ALA A 425 6.92 -0.50 -40.57
CA ALA A 425 6.38 -1.16 -39.38
C ALA A 425 4.99 -1.72 -39.64
N VAL A 426 4.68 -2.86 -39.01
CA VAL A 426 3.34 -3.46 -39.07
C VAL A 426 2.24 -2.57 -38.48
N ASN A 427 1.06 -2.61 -39.08
CA ASN A 427 -0.10 -1.84 -38.62
C ASN A 427 -0.92 -2.63 -37.57
N THR A 428 -0.72 -2.34 -36.28
CA THR A 428 -1.46 -3.00 -35.17
C THR A 428 -2.78 -2.32 -34.78
N TYR A 429 -3.34 -1.47 -35.67
CA TYR A 429 -4.59 -0.74 -35.43
C TYR A 429 -5.81 -1.52 -35.94
N ARG A 430 -6.84 -1.67 -35.10
CA ARG A 430 -8.15 -2.23 -35.44
C ARG A 430 -9.23 -1.16 -35.25
N GLU A 431 -10.10 -1.00 -36.25
CA GLU A 431 -11.17 0.00 -36.29
C GLU A 431 -12.33 -0.31 -35.32
N LYS A 432 -13.31 0.61 -35.26
CA LYS A 432 -14.50 0.52 -34.43
C LYS A 432 -15.58 -0.28 -35.19
N PRO A 433 -16.01 -1.45 -34.68
CA PRO A 433 -17.04 -2.25 -35.34
C PRO A 433 -18.31 -1.43 -35.61
N GLY A 434 -18.89 -1.58 -36.81
CA GLY A 434 -20.10 -0.88 -37.21
C GLY A 434 -19.91 0.53 -37.79
N THR A 435 -18.70 1.09 -37.83
CA THR A 435 -18.43 2.30 -38.62
C THR A 435 -18.16 1.92 -40.09
N VAL A 436 -19.00 2.39 -41.01
CA VAL A 436 -18.79 2.21 -42.46
C VAL A 436 -17.60 3.10 -42.89
N PRO A 437 -16.57 2.57 -43.56
CA PRO A 437 -15.48 3.38 -44.09
C PRO A 437 -15.99 4.40 -45.10
N LYS A 438 -15.45 5.63 -45.04
CA LYS A 438 -15.48 6.53 -46.21
C LYS A 438 -14.30 6.17 -47.11
N GLU A 439 -14.60 5.76 -48.33
CA GLU A 439 -13.60 5.40 -49.32
C GLU A 439 -12.71 6.59 -49.71
N ASN A 440 -11.43 6.31 -49.97
CA ASN A 440 -10.85 6.58 -51.27
C ASN A 440 -9.55 5.79 -51.48
N ASP A 441 -9.20 5.59 -52.76
CA ASP A 441 -7.88 5.22 -53.29
C ASP A 441 -7.29 3.82 -52.99
N ASN A 442 -7.95 2.83 -53.62
CA ASN A 442 -7.38 1.96 -54.67
C ASN A 442 -5.96 1.36 -54.48
N VAL A 443 -5.86 0.01 -54.55
CA VAL A 443 -5.44 -0.71 -55.79
C VAL A 443 -5.65 -2.24 -55.68
N ALA A 444 -6.40 -2.79 -56.64
CA ALA A 444 -6.41 -4.15 -57.23
C ALA A 444 -6.22 -5.45 -56.39
N ASN A 445 -7.33 -6.22 -56.31
CA ASN A 445 -7.51 -7.62 -56.75
C ASN A 445 -6.70 -8.80 -56.12
N GLY A 446 -7.43 -9.83 -55.65
CA GLY A 446 -6.83 -11.08 -55.13
C GLY A 446 -7.74 -12.33 -55.00
N THR A 447 -8.87 -12.42 -55.72
CA THR A 447 -9.75 -13.61 -55.91
C THR A 447 -10.10 -14.51 -54.71
N THR A 448 -11.40 -14.55 -54.35
CA THR A 448 -11.99 -15.62 -53.52
C THR A 448 -12.13 -16.95 -54.28
N GLN A 449 -12.03 -18.07 -53.56
CA GLN A 449 -12.66 -19.33 -53.95
C GLN A 449 -13.37 -19.96 -52.74
N SER A 450 -14.60 -20.41 -52.96
CA SER A 450 -15.34 -21.26 -52.04
C SER A 450 -15.19 -22.72 -52.46
N VAL A 451 -15.00 -23.61 -51.49
CA VAL A 451 -15.18 -25.06 -51.64
C VAL A 451 -16.00 -25.55 -50.46
N ASP A 452 -16.93 -26.45 -50.72
CA ASP A 452 -17.96 -26.91 -49.79
C ASP A 452 -17.91 -28.45 -49.65
N VAL A 453 -18.53 -28.96 -48.57
CA VAL A 453 -18.96 -30.35 -48.36
C VAL A 453 -17.93 -31.45 -47.95
N LYS A 454 -18.34 -32.19 -46.89
CA LYS A 454 -18.02 -33.60 -46.48
C LYS A 454 -16.85 -33.92 -45.51
N LEU A 455 -17.27 -34.28 -44.28
CA LEU A 455 -16.70 -35.37 -43.46
C LEU A 455 -16.77 -36.74 -44.19
N PRO A 456 -15.86 -37.65 -43.82
CA PRO A 456 -16.24 -39.05 -43.56
C PRO A 456 -15.76 -39.56 -42.17
N LEU A 457 -16.47 -40.55 -41.62
CA LEU A 457 -16.01 -41.33 -40.45
C LEU A 457 -15.09 -42.48 -40.87
N LEU A 458 -14.14 -42.88 -40.02
CA LEU A 458 -14.04 -44.23 -39.41
C LEU A 458 -12.66 -44.53 -38.79
N LEU A 459 -12.61 -44.72 -37.46
CA LEU A 459 -12.33 -46.03 -36.84
C LEU A 459 -12.64 -45.99 -35.33
N THR A 460 -12.88 -47.14 -34.69
CA THR A 460 -13.19 -47.24 -33.24
C THR A 460 -12.92 -48.67 -32.74
N GLN A 461 -12.86 -48.87 -31.41
CA GLN A 461 -12.60 -50.13 -30.69
C GLN A 461 -11.10 -50.55 -30.78
N VAL A 462 -10.49 -51.38 -29.92
CA VAL A 462 -10.90 -52.49 -29.02
C VAL A 462 -9.92 -52.46 -27.80
N LEU A 463 -10.18 -52.78 -26.52
CA LEU A 463 -11.26 -53.40 -25.72
C LEU A 463 -11.54 -52.55 -24.43
N GLY A 464 -12.50 -52.96 -23.59
CA GLY A 464 -12.53 -52.68 -22.13
C GLY A 464 -13.30 -53.79 -21.37
N ARG A 465 -13.07 -53.99 -20.06
CA ARG A 465 -13.87 -54.91 -19.20
C ARG A 465 -13.70 -54.66 -17.69
N THR A 466 -14.67 -55.14 -16.92
CA THR A 466 -14.81 -54.98 -15.46
C THR A 466 -14.16 -56.11 -14.66
N MET A 467 -13.89 -55.86 -13.37
CA MET A 467 -13.71 -56.91 -12.36
C MET A 467 -14.53 -56.59 -11.11
N SER A 468 -15.25 -57.61 -10.64
CA SER A 468 -15.89 -57.72 -9.33
C SER A 468 -15.62 -59.14 -8.84
N GLU A 469 -15.45 -59.31 -7.52
CA GLU A 469 -15.19 -60.59 -6.84
C GLU A 469 -13.84 -61.28 -7.16
N TRP A 470 -12.93 -61.29 -6.18
CA TRP A 470 -12.15 -62.46 -5.73
C TRP A 470 -11.51 -62.11 -4.39
N VAL A 471 -11.71 -62.95 -3.36
CA VAL A 471 -11.24 -62.69 -1.98
C VAL A 471 -10.16 -63.70 -1.57
N PRO A 472 -9.03 -63.24 -1.00
CA PRO A 472 -8.14 -64.05 -0.19
C PRO A 472 -8.08 -63.56 1.28
N THR A 473 -8.17 -64.48 2.24
CA THR A 473 -8.10 -64.19 3.69
C THR A 473 -6.71 -64.47 4.27
N VAL A 474 -6.17 -63.53 5.07
CA VAL A 474 -4.97 -63.71 5.92
C VAL A 474 -5.11 -62.81 7.18
N PRO A 475 -4.33 -63.00 8.28
CA PRO A 475 -4.92 -63.54 9.50
C PRO A 475 -5.03 -62.54 10.67
N ALA A 476 -5.95 -62.82 11.59
CA ALA A 476 -6.14 -62.03 12.80
C ALA A 476 -5.11 -62.35 13.89
N VAL A 477 -4.10 -61.48 14.03
CA VAL A 477 -3.22 -61.36 15.22
C VAL A 477 -3.09 -59.86 15.55
N LEU A 478 -2.77 -59.52 16.81
CA LEU A 478 -2.65 -58.14 17.35
C LEU A 478 -3.97 -57.40 17.67
N ARG A 479 -4.92 -58.10 18.31
CA ARG A 479 -5.74 -57.48 19.36
C ARG A 479 -5.11 -57.78 20.73
N GLU A 480 -4.25 -56.89 21.24
CA GLU A 480 -4.03 -56.70 22.69
C GLU A 480 -3.04 -55.54 22.99
N SER A 481 -3.57 -54.34 23.26
CA SER A 481 -2.95 -53.38 24.19
C SER A 481 -4.04 -52.46 24.75
N LYS A 482 -4.03 -52.25 26.08
CA LYS A 482 -5.15 -51.66 26.83
C LYS A 482 -5.17 -50.14 26.76
N GLU A 483 -6.33 -49.59 27.08
CA GLU A 483 -6.60 -48.15 27.25
C GLU A 483 -5.51 -47.46 28.09
N THR A 484 -4.81 -46.50 27.50
CA THR A 484 -4.09 -45.45 28.22
C THR A 484 -4.79 -44.12 27.96
N VAL A 485 -5.42 -43.55 28.98
CA VAL A 485 -6.06 -42.23 28.88
C VAL A 485 -4.95 -41.17 28.72
N PHE A 486 -4.78 -40.67 27.50
CA PHE A 486 -3.73 -39.70 27.17
C PHE A 486 -4.06 -38.30 27.69
N GLU A 487 -3.13 -37.68 28.44
CA GLU A 487 -3.28 -36.31 28.93
C GLU A 487 -2.76 -35.30 27.88
N TRP A 488 -3.68 -34.51 27.31
CA TRP A 488 -3.38 -33.43 26.35
C TRP A 488 -3.11 -32.06 26.99
N ARG A 489 -3.23 -31.97 28.32
CA ARG A 489 -3.03 -30.74 29.10
C ARG A 489 -1.53 -30.51 29.31
N ILE A 490 -1.06 -29.28 29.08
CA ILE A 490 0.33 -28.92 29.42
C ILE A 490 0.47 -28.56 30.92
N PRO A 491 1.67 -28.58 31.53
CA PRO A 491 1.83 -28.41 32.97
C PRO A 491 1.14 -27.16 33.54
N GLY A 492 0.22 -27.37 34.49
CA GLY A 492 -0.59 -26.30 35.09
C GLY A 492 -1.85 -25.90 34.32
N GLU A 493 -2.13 -26.54 33.18
CA GLU A 493 -3.38 -26.34 32.43
C GLU A 493 -4.54 -27.10 33.08
N GLN A 494 -5.65 -26.41 33.29
CA GLN A 494 -6.84 -26.96 33.97
C GLN A 494 -8.10 -26.56 33.22
N VAL A 495 -9.07 -27.47 33.13
CA VAL A 495 -10.38 -27.22 32.50
C VAL A 495 -11.23 -26.34 33.41
N GLU A 496 -11.61 -25.17 32.91
CA GLU A 496 -12.38 -24.13 33.59
C GLU A 496 -13.87 -24.14 33.18
N PHE A 497 -14.19 -24.69 32.00
CA PHE A 497 -15.54 -24.84 31.47
C PHE A 497 -15.58 -25.97 30.43
N GLN A 498 -16.70 -26.70 30.36
CA GLN A 498 -16.95 -27.72 29.34
C GLN A 498 -18.42 -27.67 28.91
N ASP A 499 -18.70 -27.81 27.61
CA ASP A 499 -20.06 -28.00 27.09
C ASP A 499 -20.05 -28.91 25.86
N ASN A 500 -20.79 -30.03 25.93
CA ASN A 500 -20.97 -31.03 24.87
C ASN A 500 -22.29 -30.89 24.11
N ARG A 501 -22.88 -29.68 24.13
CA ARG A 501 -24.12 -29.34 23.40
C ARG A 501 -23.86 -28.23 22.39
N ILE A 502 -22.62 -28.21 21.87
CA ILE A 502 -22.09 -27.22 20.95
C ILE A 502 -21.95 -27.85 19.57
N CYS A 503 -22.08 -27.04 18.53
CA CYS A 503 -21.85 -27.48 17.16
C CYS A 503 -20.84 -26.54 16.50
N TYR A 504 -19.70 -27.04 16.07
CA TYR A 504 -18.78 -26.26 15.24
C TYR A 504 -19.36 -26.10 13.83
N ILE A 505 -19.47 -24.84 13.38
CA ILE A 505 -20.05 -24.47 12.09
C ILE A 505 -18.93 -24.03 11.15
N THR A 506 -18.66 -24.85 10.14
CA THR A 506 -17.82 -24.47 8.99
C THR A 506 -18.68 -23.94 7.83
N ASN A 507 -18.03 -23.58 6.72
CA ASN A 507 -18.72 -23.20 5.47
C ASN A 507 -19.37 -24.38 4.70
N SER A 508 -19.24 -25.63 5.16
CA SER A 508 -19.70 -26.80 4.39
C SER A 508 -20.15 -28.00 5.24
N LEU A 509 -19.72 -28.08 6.49
CA LEU A 509 -20.04 -29.12 7.46
C LEU A 509 -20.46 -28.51 8.81
N ARG A 510 -21.28 -29.26 9.54
CA ARG A 510 -21.62 -29.04 10.95
C ARG A 510 -21.08 -30.22 11.74
N VAL A 511 -20.31 -29.94 12.77
CA VAL A 511 -19.65 -30.97 13.60
C VAL A 511 -20.22 -30.81 15.01
N PRO A 512 -21.08 -31.72 15.49
CA PRO A 512 -21.39 -31.84 16.92
C PRO A 512 -20.08 -32.04 17.69
N GLY A 513 -19.98 -31.52 18.91
CA GLY A 513 -18.75 -31.70 19.66
C GLY A 513 -18.72 -31.02 21.01
N THR A 514 -17.70 -31.41 21.77
CA THR A 514 -17.40 -30.88 23.09
C THR A 514 -16.40 -29.74 23.01
N VAL A 515 -16.81 -28.55 23.49
CA VAL A 515 -15.89 -27.43 23.76
C VAL A 515 -15.38 -27.56 25.19
N PHE A 516 -14.05 -27.55 25.34
CA PHE A 516 -13.36 -27.35 26.60
C PHE A 516 -12.71 -25.97 26.59
N LEU A 517 -12.95 -25.16 27.61
CA LEU A 517 -12.09 -24.02 27.91
C LEU A 517 -11.19 -24.39 29.08
N THR A 518 -9.89 -24.23 28.89
CA THR A 518 -8.91 -24.29 29.98
C THR A 518 -8.54 -22.88 30.41
N ASN A 519 -7.74 -22.77 31.47
CA ASN A 519 -7.03 -21.55 31.83
C ASN A 519 -5.96 -21.11 30.78
N TYR A 520 -5.82 -21.81 29.64
CA TYR A 520 -4.88 -21.50 28.56
C TYR A 520 -5.51 -21.42 27.16
N ARG A 521 -6.42 -22.35 26.81
CA ARG A 521 -6.93 -22.55 25.44
C ARG A 521 -8.44 -22.83 25.41
N LEU A 522 -9.06 -22.49 24.28
CA LEU A 522 -10.26 -23.15 23.79
C LEU A 522 -9.81 -24.41 23.02
N ARG A 523 -10.36 -25.58 23.37
CA ARG A 523 -10.23 -26.82 22.60
C ARG A 523 -11.63 -27.27 22.16
N PHE A 524 -11.72 -27.79 20.95
CA PHE A 524 -12.92 -28.46 20.44
C PHE A 524 -12.55 -29.87 20.02
N GLU A 525 -13.41 -30.83 20.36
CA GLU A 525 -13.33 -32.24 19.97
C GLU A 525 -14.70 -32.64 19.39
N ASP A 526 -14.69 -33.40 18.31
CA ASP A 526 -15.86 -34.04 17.68
C ASP A 526 -16.54 -35.04 18.64
N ASP A 527 -17.84 -35.26 18.48
CA ASP A 527 -18.59 -36.27 19.26
C ASP A 527 -18.70 -37.63 18.51
N GLU A 528 -18.19 -37.78 17.28
CA GLU A 528 -18.15 -39.08 16.57
C GLU A 528 -17.11 -40.05 17.19
N ASP A 529 -17.59 -41.23 17.63
CA ASP A 529 -16.80 -42.36 18.18
C ASP A 529 -15.72 -42.88 17.20
N GLU A 530 -14.70 -43.60 17.70
CA GLU A 530 -13.65 -44.29 16.92
C GLU A 530 -14.17 -45.49 16.06
N TYR A 531 -15.43 -45.48 15.64
CA TYR A 531 -15.95 -46.44 14.67
C TYR A 531 -15.17 -46.33 13.34
N GLU A 532 -14.78 -47.48 12.79
CA GLU A 532 -13.97 -47.59 11.57
C GLU A 532 -12.56 -46.93 11.64
N GLY A 533 -12.03 -46.66 12.83
CA GLY A 533 -10.63 -46.25 13.02
C GLY A 533 -10.28 -44.83 12.50
N ARG A 534 -11.30 -44.03 12.17
CA ARG A 534 -11.12 -42.61 11.84
C ARG A 534 -10.92 -41.81 13.13
N ARG A 535 -9.94 -40.93 13.15
CA ARG A 535 -9.74 -39.99 14.26
C ARG A 535 -10.67 -38.78 14.11
N GLY A 536 -11.47 -38.53 15.15
CA GLY A 536 -12.39 -37.39 15.21
C GLY A 536 -11.70 -36.03 15.05
N PHE A 537 -12.47 -35.02 14.64
CA PHE A 537 -11.98 -33.69 14.34
C PHE A 537 -11.65 -32.88 15.62
N ILE A 538 -10.43 -32.37 15.73
CA ILE A 538 -9.93 -31.66 16.92
C ILE A 538 -9.21 -30.36 16.53
N PHE A 539 -9.44 -29.27 17.26
CA PHE A 539 -8.62 -28.04 17.16
C PHE A 539 -8.42 -27.31 18.50
N ASN A 540 -7.41 -26.42 18.52
CA ASN A 540 -6.99 -25.66 19.71
C ASN A 540 -6.79 -24.17 19.36
N ILE A 541 -7.26 -23.25 20.22
CA ILE A 541 -7.06 -21.80 20.14
C ILE A 541 -6.51 -21.31 21.51
N PRO A 542 -5.25 -20.89 21.64
CA PRO A 542 -4.77 -20.22 22.84
C PRO A 542 -5.59 -18.95 23.12
N LEU A 543 -6.04 -18.73 24.36
CA LEU A 543 -6.99 -17.65 24.67
C LEU A 543 -6.39 -16.25 24.42
N GLY A 544 -5.08 -16.06 24.62
CA GLY A 544 -4.38 -14.82 24.26
C GLY A 544 -4.44 -14.48 22.76
N CYS A 545 -4.77 -15.46 21.91
CA CYS A 545 -4.96 -15.33 20.47
C CYS A 545 -6.39 -14.91 20.07
N ILE A 546 -7.36 -14.94 20.99
CA ILE A 546 -8.71 -14.44 20.74
C ILE A 546 -8.67 -12.90 20.69
N ALA A 547 -9.23 -12.32 19.64
CA ALA A 547 -9.30 -10.87 19.41
C ALA A 547 -10.64 -10.26 19.87
N LYS A 548 -11.74 -11.01 19.69
CA LYS A 548 -13.12 -10.64 20.06
C LYS A 548 -14.00 -11.88 20.18
N VAL A 549 -15.10 -11.77 20.93
CA VAL A 549 -16.17 -12.80 20.99
C VAL A 549 -17.53 -12.14 20.76
N GLU A 550 -18.23 -12.53 19.70
CA GLU A 550 -19.49 -11.93 19.26
C GLU A 550 -20.66 -12.91 19.38
N LYS A 551 -21.83 -12.42 19.79
CA LYS A 551 -23.08 -13.19 19.88
C LYS A 551 -23.83 -13.13 18.55
N VAL A 552 -24.04 -14.27 17.92
CA VAL A 552 -24.79 -14.41 16.66
C VAL A 552 -26.22 -14.88 16.97
N GLY A 553 -27.21 -14.24 16.34
CA GLY A 553 -28.63 -14.61 16.43
C GLY A 553 -29.36 -14.28 17.74
N HIS A 554 -30.67 -14.57 17.75
CA HIS A 554 -31.59 -14.25 18.84
C HIS A 554 -32.33 -15.51 19.31
N SER A 555 -32.75 -15.57 20.58
CA SER A 555 -33.57 -16.69 21.09
C SER A 555 -34.99 -16.76 20.49
N LYS A 556 -35.40 -15.74 19.73
CA LYS A 556 -36.69 -15.71 19.00
C LYS A 556 -36.61 -16.21 17.55
N THR A 557 -35.41 -16.40 16.99
CA THR A 557 -35.25 -17.14 15.73
C THR A 557 -35.24 -18.62 16.07
N GLY A 558 -36.35 -19.33 15.82
CA GLY A 558 -36.54 -20.77 16.08
C GLY A 558 -35.72 -21.69 15.17
N ASN A 559 -34.52 -21.27 14.80
CA ASN A 559 -33.54 -22.05 14.06
C ASN A 559 -32.19 -21.95 14.82
N SER A 560 -31.75 -23.06 15.40
CA SER A 560 -30.52 -23.17 16.19
C SER A 560 -29.25 -22.80 15.40
N GLU A 561 -29.28 -22.94 14.07
CA GLU A 561 -28.18 -22.59 13.16
C GLU A 561 -27.73 -21.13 13.27
N MET A 562 -28.65 -20.22 13.62
CA MET A 562 -28.37 -18.80 13.76
C MET A 562 -27.99 -18.39 15.18
N TYR A 563 -28.33 -19.18 16.20
CA TYR A 563 -28.06 -18.87 17.61
C TYR A 563 -26.70 -19.44 18.03
N GLY A 564 -25.71 -18.58 18.25
CA GLY A 564 -24.34 -19.05 18.48
C GLY A 564 -23.33 -17.96 18.81
N LEU A 565 -22.06 -18.31 18.76
CA LEU A 565 -20.91 -17.41 18.91
C LEU A 565 -20.05 -17.36 17.65
N LEU A 566 -19.44 -16.19 17.42
CA LEU A 566 -18.36 -15.99 16.46
C LEU A 566 -17.13 -15.50 17.24
N ILE A 567 -16.03 -16.23 17.15
CA ILE A 567 -14.76 -15.96 17.83
C ILE A 567 -13.76 -15.54 16.77
N GLY A 568 -13.40 -14.26 16.77
CA GLY A 568 -12.38 -13.74 15.85
C GLY A 568 -11.00 -13.83 16.48
N CYS A 569 -10.03 -14.39 15.78
CA CYS A 569 -8.68 -14.61 16.29
C CYS A 569 -7.64 -13.72 15.62
N LYS A 570 -6.54 -13.45 16.33
CA LYS A 570 -5.44 -12.59 15.90
C LYS A 570 -4.55 -13.26 14.84
N ASP A 571 -4.57 -14.59 14.78
CA ASP A 571 -3.89 -15.41 13.76
C ASP A 571 -4.81 -15.77 12.57
N MET A 572 -5.62 -14.79 12.16
CA MET A 572 -6.40 -14.74 10.90
C MET A 572 -7.54 -15.75 10.70
N ARG A 573 -7.77 -16.67 11.64
CA ARG A 573 -8.98 -17.52 11.69
C ARG A 573 -10.15 -16.83 12.39
N ASP A 574 -11.35 -17.06 11.87
CA ASP A 574 -12.63 -16.79 12.53
C ASP A 574 -13.33 -18.15 12.78
N VAL A 575 -13.82 -18.40 14.00
CA VAL A 575 -14.41 -19.69 14.41
C VAL A 575 -15.85 -19.49 14.88
N ARG A 576 -16.80 -20.26 14.34
CA ARG A 576 -18.23 -20.15 14.66
C ARG A 576 -18.74 -21.40 15.38
N PHE A 577 -19.45 -21.19 16.48
CA PHE A 577 -20.15 -22.23 17.22
C PHE A 577 -21.66 -21.98 17.20
N GLY A 578 -22.45 -22.96 16.81
CA GLY A 578 -23.88 -23.04 17.09
C GLY A 578 -24.12 -23.53 18.51
N CYS A 579 -25.19 -23.03 19.13
CA CYS A 579 -25.58 -23.36 20.50
C CYS A 579 -27.09 -23.68 20.53
N ASN A 580 -27.54 -24.52 21.46
CA ASN A 580 -28.97 -24.75 21.64
C ASN A 580 -29.64 -23.47 22.25
N PRO A 581 -30.68 -22.90 21.60
CA PRO A 581 -31.36 -21.69 22.05
C PRO A 581 -32.31 -21.94 23.22
N ASP A 582 -32.94 -23.11 23.30
CA ASP A 582 -34.00 -23.44 24.27
C ASP A 582 -33.45 -23.52 25.70
N ILE A 583 -32.25 -24.10 25.85
CA ILE A 583 -31.51 -24.15 27.12
C ILE A 583 -30.55 -22.95 27.32
N HIS A 584 -30.57 -21.96 26.43
CA HIS A 584 -29.75 -20.74 26.46
C HIS A 584 -28.22 -20.97 26.55
N SER A 585 -27.72 -22.15 26.12
CA SER A 585 -26.34 -22.65 26.26
C SER A 585 -25.23 -21.69 25.78
N ARG A 586 -25.53 -20.78 24.85
CA ARG A 586 -24.62 -19.72 24.40
C ARG A 586 -24.11 -18.83 25.54
N ARG A 587 -24.92 -18.60 26.59
CA ARG A 587 -24.59 -17.62 27.64
C ARG A 587 -23.41 -18.06 28.53
N PRO A 588 -23.42 -19.26 29.15
CA PRO A 588 -22.28 -19.73 29.94
C PRO A 588 -20.96 -19.76 29.17
N LEU A 589 -20.96 -20.29 27.92
CA LEU A 589 -19.78 -20.33 27.07
C LEU A 589 -19.23 -18.92 26.78
N TYR A 590 -20.09 -17.94 26.50
CA TYR A 590 -19.69 -16.55 26.29
C TYR A 590 -19.07 -15.90 27.54
N GLU A 591 -19.72 -16.08 28.70
CA GLU A 591 -19.27 -15.48 29.97
C GLU A 591 -17.94 -16.11 30.43
N ALA A 592 -17.74 -17.42 30.20
CA ALA A 592 -16.47 -18.09 30.43
C ALA A 592 -15.37 -17.62 29.45
N LEU A 593 -15.68 -17.47 28.15
CA LEU A 593 -14.72 -16.98 27.16
C LEU A 593 -14.21 -15.57 27.47
N LEU A 594 -15.10 -14.63 27.83
CA LEU A 594 -14.68 -13.28 28.21
C LEU A 594 -13.79 -13.31 29.47
N ARG A 595 -14.22 -14.00 30.53
CA ARG A 595 -13.48 -14.12 31.79
C ARG A 595 -12.05 -14.62 31.60
N LEU A 596 -11.88 -15.64 30.75
CA LEU A 596 -10.60 -16.32 30.58
C LEU A 596 -9.69 -15.66 29.53
N SER A 597 -10.25 -15.02 28.51
CA SER A 597 -9.46 -14.37 27.43
C SER A 597 -9.08 -12.92 27.77
N PHE A 598 -9.93 -12.22 28.54
CA PHE A 598 -9.85 -10.77 28.75
C PHE A 598 -9.92 -10.43 30.26
N PRO A 599 -8.89 -10.79 31.06
CA PRO A 599 -8.83 -10.48 32.49
C PRO A 599 -8.96 -8.96 32.76
N SER A 600 -9.82 -8.60 33.72
CA SER A 600 -10.22 -7.21 33.98
C SER A 600 -9.28 -6.44 34.93
N SER A 601 -8.47 -7.16 35.70
CA SER A 601 -7.67 -6.62 36.80
C SER A 601 -6.21 -7.09 36.78
N LYS A 602 -5.30 -6.33 37.40
CA LYS A 602 -3.89 -6.74 37.55
C LYS A 602 -3.74 -8.08 38.29
N THR A 603 -4.64 -8.42 39.22
CA THR A 603 -4.63 -9.70 39.93
C THR A 603 -4.98 -10.86 39.00
N GLU A 604 -5.97 -10.69 38.11
CA GLU A 604 -6.32 -11.68 37.10
C GLU A 604 -5.23 -11.81 36.02
N ILE A 605 -4.53 -10.72 35.70
CA ILE A 605 -3.33 -10.74 34.83
C ILE A 605 -2.17 -11.51 35.48
N LEU A 606 -1.93 -11.36 36.79
CA LEU A 606 -0.91 -12.13 37.52
C LEU A 606 -1.25 -13.62 37.68
N ASN A 607 -2.53 -13.97 37.54
CA ASN A 607 -3.01 -15.36 37.51
C ASN A 607 -3.10 -15.95 36.09
N GLN A 608 -2.65 -15.23 35.06
CA GLN A 608 -2.65 -15.73 33.67
C GLN A 608 -1.72 -16.93 33.47
N PHE A 609 -1.96 -17.65 32.37
CA PHE A 609 -1.33 -18.94 32.14
C PHE A 609 0.20 -18.92 32.20
N CYS A 610 0.89 -17.88 31.71
CA CYS A 610 2.35 -17.77 31.83
C CYS A 610 2.89 -17.87 33.28
N GLY A 611 2.12 -17.38 34.27
CA GLY A 611 2.45 -17.47 35.69
C GLY A 611 2.05 -18.81 36.33
N VAL A 612 0.99 -19.45 35.84
CA VAL A 612 0.58 -20.81 36.26
C VAL A 612 1.54 -21.85 35.70
N TYR A 613 1.89 -21.73 34.41
CA TYR A 613 2.89 -22.53 33.71
C TYR A 613 4.25 -22.46 34.43
N LYS A 614 4.76 -21.27 34.80
CA LYS A 614 6.03 -21.14 35.55
C LYS A 614 6.04 -21.79 36.94
N LYS A 615 4.88 -22.07 37.55
CA LYS A 615 4.76 -22.81 38.83
C LYS A 615 4.82 -24.33 38.63
N HIS A 616 4.36 -24.83 37.48
CA HIS A 616 4.29 -26.27 37.15
C HIS A 616 5.36 -26.72 36.16
N PHE A 617 6.09 -25.78 35.54
CA PHE A 617 7.29 -26.02 34.77
C PHE A 617 8.41 -26.43 35.72
N ASP A 618 8.67 -27.74 35.79
CA ASP A 618 9.73 -28.27 36.62
C ASP A 618 11.09 -27.63 36.27
N ARG A 619 11.83 -27.23 37.30
CA ARG A 619 13.16 -26.64 37.18
C ARG A 619 14.27 -27.62 37.51
N ASN A 620 13.95 -28.77 38.11
CA ASN A 620 14.94 -29.76 38.53
C ASN A 620 15.36 -30.67 37.37
N SER A 621 14.59 -30.69 36.28
CA SER A 621 14.83 -31.50 35.07
C SER A 621 15.60 -30.77 33.95
N TYR A 622 15.80 -29.44 34.02
CA TYR A 622 16.37 -28.66 32.91
C TYR A 622 17.37 -27.59 33.36
N GLU A 623 18.59 -27.64 32.81
CA GLU A 623 19.68 -26.70 33.13
C GLU A 623 19.54 -25.33 32.42
N ILE A 624 18.68 -25.22 31.40
CA ILE A 624 18.62 -24.08 30.47
C ILE A 624 17.57 -23.04 30.89
N ASP A 625 18.03 -21.83 31.25
CA ASP A 625 17.17 -20.67 31.53
C ASP A 625 17.31 -19.61 30.43
N GLY A 626 16.34 -19.56 29.50
CA GLY A 626 16.32 -18.65 28.37
C GLY A 626 16.15 -17.16 28.74
N TRP A 627 15.94 -16.84 30.02
CA TRP A 627 16.05 -15.47 30.52
C TRP A 627 17.50 -15.01 30.75
N LYS A 628 18.47 -15.92 30.72
CA LYS A 628 19.91 -15.61 30.84
C LYS A 628 20.62 -15.55 29.47
N LEU A 629 19.88 -15.79 28.38
CA LEU A 629 20.45 -15.89 27.04
C LEU A 629 20.94 -14.54 26.49
N TYR A 630 20.28 -13.44 26.88
CA TYR A 630 20.68 -12.09 26.53
C TYR A 630 21.09 -11.31 27.79
N ASP A 631 22.35 -10.84 27.79
CA ASP A 631 22.82 -9.74 28.62
C ASP A 631 23.36 -8.64 27.68
N PRO A 632 22.87 -7.39 27.77
CA PRO A 632 23.33 -6.30 26.90
C PRO A 632 24.84 -6.11 26.92
N ARG A 633 25.49 -6.27 28.09
CA ARG A 633 26.94 -6.02 28.23
C ARG A 633 27.77 -7.11 27.57
N THR A 634 27.31 -8.36 27.61
CA THR A 634 27.94 -9.52 26.97
C THR A 634 27.78 -9.44 25.45
N GLU A 635 26.63 -9.00 24.94
CA GLU A 635 26.44 -8.80 23.49
C GLU A 635 27.26 -7.60 22.96
N PHE A 636 27.35 -6.49 23.69
CA PHE A 636 28.27 -5.41 23.34
C PHE A 636 29.74 -5.88 23.32
N LYS A 637 30.17 -6.70 24.30
CA LYS A 637 31.52 -7.31 24.30
C LYS A 637 31.76 -8.23 23.10
N ARG A 638 30.76 -9.00 22.66
CA ARG A 638 30.85 -9.84 21.44
C ARG A 638 31.16 -9.00 20.20
N MET A 639 30.62 -7.77 20.13
CA MET A 639 30.87 -6.80 19.06
C MET A 639 32.12 -5.94 19.28
N GLY A 640 32.95 -6.25 20.28
CA GLY A 640 34.20 -5.54 20.58
C GLY A 640 34.04 -4.25 21.39
N ILE A 641 32.92 -4.07 22.09
CA ILE A 641 32.59 -2.86 22.85
C ILE A 641 32.63 -3.15 24.37
N PRO A 642 33.26 -2.32 25.22
CA PRO A 642 33.86 -1.02 24.91
C PRO A 642 35.20 -1.10 24.15
N ASN A 643 35.47 -0.08 23.35
CA ASN A 643 36.76 0.19 22.71
C ASN A 643 37.09 1.69 22.83
N ASP A 644 38.11 2.18 22.11
CA ASP A 644 38.54 3.59 22.18
C ASP A 644 37.48 4.61 21.71
N GLN A 645 36.50 4.16 20.92
CA GLN A 645 35.48 5.00 20.27
C GLN A 645 34.08 4.83 20.87
N TRP A 646 33.75 3.67 21.41
CA TRP A 646 32.42 3.32 21.93
C TRP A 646 32.48 2.78 23.36
N VAL A 647 31.60 3.27 24.24
CA VAL A 647 31.51 2.86 25.65
C VAL A 647 30.10 2.40 26.00
N ILE A 648 29.99 1.36 26.85
CA ILE A 648 28.72 0.90 27.41
C ILE A 648 28.35 1.83 28.58
N SER A 649 27.54 2.84 28.30
CA SER A 649 27.10 3.83 29.28
C SER A 649 26.11 3.24 30.29
N ASN A 650 26.13 3.78 31.50
CA ASN A 650 25.18 3.47 32.57
C ASN A 650 24.02 4.49 32.66
N ILE A 651 23.94 5.47 31.75
CA ILE A 651 22.99 6.59 31.81
C ILE A 651 21.52 6.17 31.94
N ASN A 652 21.13 5.02 31.37
CA ASN A 652 19.75 4.52 31.46
C ASN A 652 19.57 3.36 32.45
N SER A 653 20.50 3.15 33.39
CA SER A 653 20.52 1.97 34.29
C SER A 653 19.28 1.82 35.20
N ASN A 654 18.60 2.91 35.51
CA ASN A 654 17.32 2.94 36.23
C ASN A 654 16.09 3.14 35.32
N TYR A 655 16.30 3.29 34.01
CA TYR A 655 15.35 3.79 33.02
C TYR A 655 14.95 5.27 33.18
N ASP A 656 15.81 6.09 33.79
CA ASP A 656 15.58 7.51 34.06
C ASP A 656 15.73 8.39 32.81
N LEU A 657 16.60 8.03 31.87
CA LEU A 657 16.77 8.78 30.60
C LEU A 657 15.61 8.48 29.64
N SER A 658 15.31 7.20 29.38
CA SER A 658 14.13 6.78 28.62
C SER A 658 13.58 5.44 29.10
N GLU A 659 12.31 5.46 29.53
CA GLU A 659 11.52 4.30 29.98
C GLU A 659 11.33 3.19 28.93
N THR A 660 11.75 3.47 27.70
CA THR A 660 11.53 2.61 26.51
C THR A 660 12.84 2.07 25.91
N TYR A 661 13.99 2.41 26.48
CA TYR A 661 15.31 1.88 26.13
C TYR A 661 15.79 0.83 27.14
N PRO A 662 16.77 -0.02 26.77
CA PRO A 662 17.39 -0.96 27.70
C PRO A 662 18.16 -0.24 28.82
N LEU A 663 18.42 -0.97 29.92
CA LEU A 663 19.19 -0.47 31.07
C LEU A 663 20.66 -0.15 30.76
N ALA A 664 21.20 -0.71 29.67
CA ALA A 664 22.55 -0.44 29.18
C ALA A 664 22.50 -0.18 27.67
N VAL A 665 23.11 0.94 27.27
CA VAL A 665 23.24 1.38 25.88
C VAL A 665 24.71 1.68 25.60
N ALA A 666 25.15 1.58 24.35
CA ALA A 666 26.48 2.03 23.96
C ALA A 666 26.41 3.33 23.14
N VAL A 667 27.30 4.26 23.50
CA VAL A 667 27.38 5.64 23.00
C VAL A 667 28.84 5.97 22.65
N PRO A 668 29.12 7.04 21.87
CA PRO A 668 30.49 7.46 21.62
C PRO A 668 31.23 7.81 22.92
N VAL A 669 32.49 7.41 23.02
CA VAL A 669 33.40 7.76 24.13
C VAL A 669 33.55 9.29 24.26
N ALA A 670 33.51 10.02 23.14
CA ALA A 670 33.50 11.48 23.13
C ALA A 670 32.26 12.07 23.83
N ALA A 671 31.09 11.43 23.70
CA ALA A 671 29.83 11.91 24.27
C ALA A 671 29.75 11.63 25.77
N GLU A 672 30.14 10.42 26.21
CA GLU A 672 30.25 10.08 27.64
C GLU A 672 31.23 11.04 28.36
N LYS A 673 32.32 11.45 27.68
CA LYS A 673 33.28 12.45 28.18
C LYS A 673 32.70 13.87 28.34
N LYS A 674 31.61 14.22 27.64
CA LYS A 674 30.87 15.49 27.86
C LYS A 674 29.85 15.41 29.02
N GLY A 675 29.63 14.21 29.57
CA GLY A 675 28.88 14.00 30.80
C GLY A 675 27.36 13.90 30.63
N ILE A 676 26.67 13.54 31.71
CA ILE A 676 25.24 13.22 31.70
C ILE A 676 24.36 14.39 31.25
N GLU A 677 24.69 15.63 31.65
CA GLU A 677 23.96 16.85 31.26
C GLU A 677 23.93 17.09 29.75
N PHE A 678 25.00 16.70 29.04
CA PHE A 678 25.05 16.77 27.58
C PHE A 678 24.08 15.77 26.95
N LEU A 679 24.16 14.51 27.39
CA LEU A 679 23.29 13.43 26.90
C LEU A 679 21.80 13.67 27.23
N ILE A 680 21.48 14.35 28.34
CA ILE A 680 20.11 14.81 28.66
C ILE A 680 19.61 15.83 27.63
N ARG A 681 20.43 16.81 27.20
CA ARG A 681 20.01 17.80 26.19
C ARG A 681 19.83 17.19 24.80
N VAL A 682 20.64 16.19 24.43
CA VAL A 682 20.39 15.35 23.24
C VAL A 682 19.05 14.60 23.38
N ALA A 683 18.76 14.06 24.57
CA ALA A 683 17.52 13.35 24.85
C ALA A 683 16.27 14.24 24.80
N ASP A 684 16.34 15.46 25.33
CA ASP A 684 15.23 16.43 25.26
C ASP A 684 14.90 16.88 23.83
N PHE A 685 15.83 16.71 22.89
CA PHE A 685 15.59 16.96 21.47
C PHE A 685 15.12 15.72 20.69
N ARG A 686 15.15 14.52 21.28
CA ARG A 686 14.78 13.24 20.64
C ARG A 686 13.45 12.73 21.21
N SER A 687 12.50 12.41 20.33
CA SER A 687 11.14 12.00 20.73
C SER A 687 11.13 10.82 21.73
N ARG A 688 10.69 11.09 22.97
CA ARG A 688 10.71 10.15 24.13
C ARG A 688 12.11 9.81 24.65
N GLN A 689 13.07 10.73 24.53
CA GLN A 689 14.45 10.58 24.99
C GLN A 689 15.23 9.42 24.35
N ARG A 690 14.80 8.96 23.16
CA ARG A 690 15.42 7.85 22.42
C ARG A 690 16.57 8.36 21.55
N ILE A 691 17.65 8.79 22.21
CA ILE A 691 18.89 9.29 21.60
C ILE A 691 19.54 8.25 20.68
N PRO A 692 20.31 8.64 19.65
CA PRO A 692 21.03 7.67 18.83
C PRO A 692 21.99 6.78 19.65
N VAL A 693 21.78 5.47 19.63
CA VAL A 693 22.62 4.49 20.34
C VAL A 693 23.00 3.31 19.45
N LEU A 694 24.11 2.65 19.78
CA LEU A 694 24.69 1.57 18.98
C LEU A 694 23.82 0.30 18.94
N CYS A 695 23.44 -0.12 17.73
CA CYS A 695 22.83 -1.42 17.44
C CYS A 695 23.91 -2.47 17.19
N TRP A 696 24.87 -2.15 16.32
CA TRP A 696 25.88 -3.08 15.81
C TRP A 696 27.14 -2.34 15.38
N HIS A 697 28.30 -2.99 15.50
CA HIS A 697 29.61 -2.41 15.23
C HIS A 697 30.42 -3.35 14.32
N HIS A 698 30.95 -2.81 13.23
CA HIS A 698 31.63 -3.60 12.21
C HIS A 698 33.04 -4.01 12.69
N PRO A 699 33.38 -5.31 12.71
CA PRO A 699 34.57 -5.83 13.39
C PRO A 699 35.92 -5.46 12.75
N GLN A 700 35.91 -4.76 11.61
CA GLN A 700 37.12 -4.31 10.89
C GLN A 700 37.12 -2.77 10.72
N SER A 701 36.30 -2.22 9.81
CA SER A 701 36.19 -0.77 9.54
C SER A 701 35.61 0.12 10.65
N GLN A 702 35.24 -0.39 11.82
CA GLN A 702 34.56 0.36 12.91
C GLN A 702 33.19 0.99 12.54
N ALA A 703 32.68 0.78 11.32
CA ALA A 703 31.39 1.27 10.86
C ALA A 703 30.24 0.85 11.81
N ALA A 704 29.47 1.83 12.27
CA ALA A 704 28.44 1.63 13.29
C ALA A 704 27.03 1.72 12.70
N ILE A 705 26.15 0.77 13.06
CA ILE A 705 24.70 0.95 12.95
C ILE A 705 24.20 1.51 14.27
N THR A 706 23.58 2.69 14.23
CA THR A 706 22.91 3.30 15.38
C THR A 706 21.40 3.44 15.15
N ARG A 707 20.62 3.57 16.23
CA ARG A 707 19.17 3.80 16.17
C ARG A 707 18.68 4.88 17.12
N SER A 708 17.66 5.63 16.70
CA SER A 708 17.01 6.67 17.50
C SER A 708 15.49 6.77 17.23
N SER A 709 14.84 7.71 17.91
CA SER A 709 13.62 8.36 17.42
C SER A 709 13.93 9.56 16.52
N GLN A 710 12.89 10.12 15.87
CA GLN A 710 12.98 11.44 15.23
C GLN A 710 13.50 12.55 16.18
N PRO A 711 14.17 13.57 15.63
CA PRO A 711 14.37 14.84 16.31
C PRO A 711 13.06 15.62 16.46
N LEU A 712 13.04 16.58 17.37
CA LEU A 712 11.90 17.46 17.68
C LEU A 712 12.09 18.85 17.02
N SER A 713 12.42 18.87 15.72
CA SER A 713 12.72 20.11 14.99
C SER A 713 11.49 20.96 14.65
N GLY A 714 10.32 20.35 14.50
CA GLY A 714 9.04 21.04 14.33
C GLY A 714 8.95 21.92 13.07
N MET A 715 7.89 22.73 13.00
CA MET A 715 7.62 23.61 11.85
C MET A 715 8.61 24.78 11.73
N THR A 716 9.25 25.18 12.83
CA THR A 716 10.23 26.28 12.86
C THR A 716 11.65 25.87 12.47
N ASN A 717 11.86 24.59 12.13
CA ASN A 717 13.18 23.97 11.96
C ASN A 717 14.15 24.21 13.14
N ARG A 718 13.65 24.02 14.37
CA ARG A 718 14.48 24.06 15.57
C ARG A 718 15.64 23.07 15.44
N LYS A 719 16.86 23.60 15.46
CA LYS A 719 18.11 22.86 15.56
C LYS A 719 18.49 22.58 17.03
N SER A 720 19.45 21.69 17.23
CA SER A 720 20.01 21.38 18.56
C SER A 720 21.51 21.15 18.41
N ALA A 721 22.30 22.12 18.85
CA ALA A 721 23.76 22.03 18.76
C ALA A 721 24.32 20.81 19.50
N ASP A 722 23.69 20.39 20.60
CA ASP A 722 24.08 19.16 21.31
C ASP A 722 23.79 17.89 20.51
N ASP A 723 22.69 17.83 19.74
CA ASP A 723 22.36 16.67 18.88
C ASP A 723 23.22 16.65 17.62
N GLU A 724 23.49 17.82 17.02
CA GLU A 724 24.42 17.98 15.89
C GLU A 724 25.86 17.52 16.26
N ASP A 725 26.39 18.00 17.40
CA ASP A 725 27.67 17.58 17.98
C ASP A 725 27.68 16.08 18.36
N TYR A 726 26.56 15.53 18.84
CA TYR A 726 26.43 14.10 19.13
C TYR A 726 26.42 13.21 17.86
N LEU A 727 25.83 13.68 16.76
CA LEU A 727 25.89 12.99 15.47
C LEU A 727 27.29 13.07 14.84
N GLU A 728 27.98 14.21 14.94
CA GLU A 728 29.39 14.35 14.54
C GLU A 728 30.30 13.39 15.32
N MET A 729 30.03 13.15 16.62
CA MET A 729 30.74 12.13 17.40
C MET A 729 30.47 10.69 16.93
N ILE A 730 29.27 10.38 16.41
CA ILE A 730 28.96 9.05 15.84
C ILE A 730 29.64 8.86 14.49
N MET A 731 29.76 9.92 13.68
CA MET A 731 30.55 9.90 12.46
C MET A 731 32.04 9.70 12.79
N SER A 732 32.58 10.55 13.67
CA SER A 732 34.00 10.57 14.06
C SER A 732 34.49 9.29 14.76
N ALA A 733 33.58 8.51 15.34
CA ALA A 733 33.87 7.18 15.89
C ALA A 733 34.29 6.14 14.82
N ASN A 734 34.19 6.47 13.53
CA ASN A 734 34.66 5.69 12.40
C ASN A 734 35.50 6.58 11.46
N ALA A 735 36.81 6.33 11.39
CA ALA A 735 37.75 7.13 10.58
C ALA A 735 37.57 6.98 9.06
N GLU A 736 36.78 5.99 8.58
CA GLU A 736 36.39 5.86 7.16
C GLU A 736 35.05 6.56 6.86
N CYS A 737 34.38 7.15 7.87
CA CYS A 737 33.09 7.83 7.71
C CYS A 737 33.27 9.32 7.38
N TYR A 738 32.99 9.70 6.13
CA TYR A 738 33.04 11.09 5.67
C TYR A 738 31.67 11.80 5.74
N SER A 739 30.59 11.03 5.85
CA SER A 739 29.25 11.56 6.14
C SER A 739 28.38 10.50 6.81
N LEU A 740 27.65 10.88 7.87
CA LEU A 740 26.72 9.99 8.56
C LEU A 740 25.46 9.79 7.70
N SER A 741 25.23 8.57 7.20
CA SER A 741 24.00 8.30 6.44
C SER A 741 22.81 8.07 7.37
N ILE A 742 21.83 8.98 7.33
CA ILE A 742 20.61 8.93 8.15
C ILE A 742 19.48 8.31 7.33
N TYR A 743 18.95 7.20 7.83
CA TYR A 743 17.86 6.43 7.24
C TYR A 743 16.57 6.66 8.04
N ASP A 744 15.74 7.59 7.58
CA ASP A 744 14.36 7.70 8.06
C ASP A 744 13.52 6.62 7.38
N ALA A 745 12.96 5.71 8.17
CA ALA A 745 12.11 4.65 7.64
C ALA A 745 10.80 5.17 6.99
N ARG A 746 10.42 6.44 7.18
CA ARG A 746 9.13 6.99 6.74
C ARG A 746 9.14 7.41 5.26
N PRO A 747 7.97 7.45 4.60
CA PRO A 747 7.77 8.33 3.44
C PRO A 747 7.95 9.80 3.83
N LEU A 748 8.53 10.60 2.93
CA LEU A 748 8.75 12.04 3.15
C LEU A 748 7.47 12.80 3.56
N VAL A 749 6.32 12.45 2.97
CA VAL A 749 5.00 13.03 3.35
C VAL A 749 4.69 12.76 4.83
N ASN A 750 4.94 11.55 5.32
CA ASN A 750 4.71 11.19 6.71
C ASN A 750 5.73 11.87 7.65
N ALA A 751 6.97 12.07 7.21
CA ALA A 751 7.97 12.82 7.97
C ALA A 751 7.58 14.31 8.10
N ARG A 752 7.12 14.95 7.00
CA ARG A 752 6.55 16.30 7.01
C ARG A 752 5.31 16.42 7.91
N LEU A 753 4.40 15.43 7.90
CA LEU A 753 3.24 15.39 8.81
C LEU A 753 3.62 15.19 10.29
N ASN A 754 4.77 14.57 10.60
CA ASN A 754 5.31 14.53 11.96
C ASN A 754 5.93 15.87 12.35
N ARG A 755 6.61 16.54 11.42
CA ARG A 755 7.17 17.89 11.62
C ARG A 755 6.10 18.94 11.94
N ALA A 756 4.94 18.85 11.30
CA ALA A 756 3.75 19.64 11.64
C ALA A 756 3.22 19.40 13.08
N LYS A 757 3.58 18.26 13.70
CA LYS A 757 3.19 17.87 15.07
C LYS A 757 4.33 18.01 16.10
N GLY A 758 5.37 18.77 15.78
CA GLY A 758 6.53 18.98 16.67
C GLY A 758 7.59 17.87 16.66
N GLY A 759 7.39 16.80 15.88
CA GLY A 759 8.46 15.89 15.48
C GLY A 759 9.32 16.50 14.38
N GLY A 760 9.95 15.68 13.54
CA GLY A 760 10.78 16.21 12.46
C GLY A 760 11.72 15.21 11.84
N TYR A 761 12.75 15.74 11.18
CA TYR A 761 13.88 15.04 10.58
C TYR A 761 15.06 16.02 10.48
N GLU A 762 16.25 15.48 10.24
CA GLU A 762 17.57 16.13 10.29
C GLU A 762 17.84 17.00 9.03
N GLU A 763 17.07 18.09 8.88
CA GLU A 763 17.17 19.02 7.76
C GLU A 763 18.29 20.07 7.98
N GLY A 764 19.28 20.09 7.10
CA GLY A 764 20.41 21.05 7.15
C GLY A 764 21.50 20.66 8.16
N TYR A 765 21.78 19.36 8.31
CA TYR A 765 22.89 18.83 9.11
C TYR A 765 24.06 18.57 8.15
N ASP A 766 25.04 19.47 8.09
CA ASP A 766 25.96 19.59 6.95
C ASP A 766 26.83 18.35 6.67
N GLN A 767 27.08 17.52 7.69
CA GLN A 767 27.82 16.25 7.58
C GLN A 767 26.91 15.01 7.42
N CYS A 768 25.58 15.16 7.33
CA CYS A 768 24.63 14.03 7.37
C CYS A 768 23.84 13.85 6.07
N GLY A 769 23.89 12.64 5.49
CA GLY A 769 23.15 12.27 4.28
C GLY A 769 21.79 11.64 4.61
N LEU A 770 20.70 12.43 4.56
CA LEU A 770 19.35 11.96 4.88
C LEU A 770 18.64 11.25 3.71
N LYS A 771 18.18 10.02 3.95
CA LYS A 771 17.45 9.14 3.00
C LYS A 771 16.10 8.73 3.59
N PHE A 772 15.05 8.68 2.75
CA PHE A 772 13.68 8.29 3.15
C PHE A 772 13.26 6.96 2.53
N LEU A 773 13.03 5.93 3.35
CA LEU A 773 12.82 4.54 2.90
C LEU A 773 11.36 4.18 2.57
N ASN A 774 10.42 5.13 2.68
CA ASN A 774 9.01 4.94 2.29
C ASN A 774 8.22 3.82 3.01
N ILE A 775 8.71 3.29 4.14
CA ILE A 775 8.03 2.23 4.90
C ILE A 775 6.84 2.82 5.67
N HIS A 776 5.64 2.32 5.35
CA HIS A 776 4.37 2.90 5.77
C HIS A 776 4.08 2.74 7.28
N ASN A 777 3.05 3.43 7.78
CA ASN A 777 2.71 3.42 9.21
C ASN A 777 1.89 2.18 9.63
N ILE A 778 1.73 2.03 10.95
CA ILE A 778 1.08 0.87 11.58
C ILE A 778 -0.36 0.63 11.09
N HIS A 779 -1.10 1.67 10.71
CA HIS A 779 -2.49 1.53 10.26
C HIS A 779 -2.56 0.96 8.84
N VAL A 780 -1.69 1.42 7.95
CA VAL A 780 -1.59 0.89 6.57
C VAL A 780 -1.18 -0.58 6.59
N VAL A 781 -0.23 -0.94 7.46
CA VAL A 781 0.23 -2.33 7.65
C VAL A 781 -0.87 -3.25 8.20
N ARG A 782 -1.72 -2.77 9.13
CA ARG A 782 -2.90 -3.52 9.58
C ARG A 782 -3.88 -3.74 8.44
N ASP A 783 -4.20 -2.69 7.69
CA ASP A 783 -5.17 -2.75 6.60
C ASP A 783 -4.67 -3.64 5.43
N SER A 784 -3.35 -3.72 5.23
CA SER A 784 -2.69 -4.67 4.33
C SER A 784 -2.86 -6.13 4.80
N LEU A 785 -2.61 -6.45 6.08
CA LEU A 785 -2.84 -7.81 6.58
C LEU A 785 -4.31 -8.22 6.55
N ARG A 786 -5.24 -7.29 6.85
CA ARG A 786 -6.69 -7.54 6.68
C ARG A 786 -6.99 -7.96 5.24
N LYS A 787 -6.53 -7.18 4.26
CA LYS A 787 -6.70 -7.56 2.84
C LYS A 787 -6.05 -8.91 2.51
N LEU A 788 -4.85 -9.19 3.01
CA LEU A 788 -4.17 -10.48 2.79
C LEU A 788 -5.00 -11.65 3.33
N ARG A 789 -5.54 -11.54 4.54
CA ARG A 789 -6.51 -12.50 5.10
C ARG A 789 -7.69 -12.69 4.15
N ASP A 790 -8.24 -11.60 3.62
CA ASP A 790 -9.42 -11.63 2.75
C ASP A 790 -9.11 -12.23 1.35
N VAL A 791 -7.84 -12.39 0.95
CA VAL A 791 -7.41 -13.22 -0.21
C VAL A 791 -7.35 -14.71 0.15
N LEU A 792 -6.93 -15.02 1.38
CA LEU A 792 -6.60 -16.37 1.84
C LEU A 792 -7.76 -17.06 2.55
N PHE A 793 -8.81 -16.34 2.96
CA PHE A 793 -9.93 -16.86 3.73
C PHE A 793 -11.27 -16.21 3.33
N PRO A 794 -12.39 -16.97 3.40
CA PRO A 794 -12.48 -18.38 3.77
C PRO A 794 -12.46 -19.34 2.56
N LYS A 795 -12.37 -18.80 1.34
CA LYS A 795 -12.12 -19.51 0.07
C LYS A 795 -11.22 -18.63 -0.80
N VAL A 796 -10.35 -19.24 -1.59
CA VAL A 796 -9.51 -18.51 -2.56
C VAL A 796 -10.31 -18.24 -3.83
N ASP A 797 -10.29 -17.01 -4.32
CA ASP A 797 -10.65 -16.71 -5.71
C ASP A 797 -9.44 -17.02 -6.59
N GLU A 798 -9.37 -18.24 -7.15
CA GLU A 798 -8.26 -18.69 -7.98
C GLU A 798 -8.04 -17.82 -9.23
N ARG A 799 -9.08 -17.14 -9.73
CA ARG A 799 -9.01 -16.30 -10.94
C ARG A 799 -8.39 -14.94 -10.64
N ASN A 800 -8.74 -14.36 -9.49
CA ASN A 800 -8.25 -13.05 -9.07
C ASN A 800 -7.09 -13.13 -8.05
N TYR A 801 -6.65 -14.32 -7.65
CA TYR A 801 -5.69 -14.55 -6.55
C TYR A 801 -4.46 -13.62 -6.59
N PHE A 802 -3.76 -13.56 -7.73
CA PHE A 802 -2.57 -12.71 -7.86
C PHE A 802 -2.89 -11.21 -7.83
N LYS A 803 -4.03 -10.78 -8.40
CA LYS A 803 -4.51 -9.40 -8.33
C LYS A 803 -4.86 -9.01 -6.90
N LEU A 804 -5.64 -9.83 -6.21
CA LEU A 804 -6.03 -9.60 -4.80
C LEU A 804 -4.81 -9.62 -3.87
N LEU A 805 -3.83 -10.51 -4.12
CA LEU A 805 -2.56 -10.55 -3.40
C LEU A 805 -1.73 -9.28 -3.63
N ASP A 806 -1.66 -8.75 -4.84
CA ASP A 806 -1.03 -7.44 -5.10
C ASP A 806 -1.85 -6.31 -4.47
N ASP A 807 -3.18 -6.31 -4.55
CA ASP A 807 -4.08 -5.30 -3.96
C ASP A 807 -4.05 -5.29 -2.42
N SER A 808 -3.61 -6.38 -1.78
CA SER A 808 -3.24 -6.40 -0.36
C SER A 808 -2.05 -5.50 -0.03
N LYS A 809 -1.17 -5.27 -1.01
CA LYS A 809 0.13 -4.57 -0.91
C LYS A 809 1.10 -5.17 0.13
N TRP A 810 0.86 -6.39 0.62
CA TRP A 810 1.71 -7.02 1.64
C TRP A 810 3.16 -7.19 1.17
N PHE A 811 3.38 -7.77 -0.01
CA PHE A 811 4.72 -7.90 -0.60
C PHE A 811 5.37 -6.55 -0.92
N HIS A 812 4.61 -5.51 -1.28
CA HIS A 812 5.14 -4.15 -1.47
C HIS A 812 5.68 -3.58 -0.15
N HIS A 813 5.05 -3.89 0.99
CA HIS A 813 5.58 -3.51 2.30
C HIS A 813 6.81 -4.32 2.70
N LEU A 814 6.84 -5.63 2.44
CA LEU A 814 8.05 -6.44 2.65
C LEU A 814 9.21 -5.95 1.74
N GLN A 815 8.91 -5.53 0.51
CA GLN A 815 9.87 -5.00 -0.45
C GLN A 815 10.57 -3.76 0.11
N SER A 816 9.83 -2.71 0.50
CA SER A 816 10.45 -1.48 1.04
C SER A 816 11.25 -1.72 2.33
N ILE A 817 10.84 -2.68 3.16
CA ILE A 817 11.59 -3.08 4.36
C ILE A 817 12.91 -3.77 3.99
N LEU A 818 12.88 -4.71 3.04
CA LEU A 818 14.07 -5.43 2.59
C LEU A 818 15.02 -4.53 1.78
N GLU A 819 14.51 -3.68 0.89
CA GLU A 819 15.27 -2.65 0.16
C GLU A 819 16.03 -1.73 1.12
N GLY A 820 15.31 -1.12 2.07
CA GLY A 820 15.94 -0.26 3.08
C GLY A 820 16.97 -0.98 3.93
N SER A 821 16.71 -2.25 4.31
CA SER A 821 17.70 -3.04 5.04
C SER A 821 18.96 -3.32 4.20
N MET A 822 18.82 -3.51 2.89
CA MET A 822 19.92 -3.81 1.98
C MET A 822 20.74 -2.56 1.63
N GLU A 823 20.10 -1.39 1.54
CA GLU A 823 20.82 -0.12 1.43
C GLU A 823 21.71 0.12 2.65
N ILE A 824 21.17 -0.07 3.86
CA ILE A 824 21.95 0.01 5.11
C ILE A 824 23.12 -0.98 5.10
N VAL A 825 22.90 -2.23 4.66
CA VAL A 825 23.95 -3.26 4.53
C VAL A 825 25.04 -2.83 3.54
N ARG A 826 24.67 -2.18 2.42
CA ARG A 826 25.62 -1.67 1.43
C ARG A 826 26.43 -0.48 1.95
N ASP A 827 25.81 0.49 2.62
CA ASP A 827 26.54 1.63 3.18
C ASP A 827 27.54 1.20 4.26
N VAL A 828 27.15 0.25 5.11
CA VAL A 828 28.02 -0.28 6.18
C VAL A 828 29.12 -1.22 5.64
N GLU A 829 28.79 -2.14 4.73
CA GLU A 829 29.75 -3.16 4.27
C GLU A 829 30.60 -2.73 3.07
N LEU A 830 30.03 -1.99 2.11
CA LEU A 830 30.74 -1.61 0.88
C LEU A 830 31.32 -0.20 0.99
N ASN A 831 30.52 0.76 1.46
CA ASN A 831 30.93 2.16 1.56
C ASN A 831 31.63 2.49 2.90
N LYS A 832 31.69 1.51 3.82
CA LYS A 832 32.27 1.60 5.18
C LYS A 832 31.76 2.78 6.03
N GLN A 833 30.59 3.32 5.72
CA GLN A 833 30.00 4.44 6.46
C GLN A 833 29.27 3.95 7.73
N SER A 834 29.32 4.77 8.78
CA SER A 834 28.39 4.65 9.90
C SER A 834 26.99 5.16 9.48
N VAL A 835 25.95 4.66 10.12
CA VAL A 835 24.55 4.98 9.81
C VAL A 835 23.70 5.22 11.05
N LEU A 836 22.65 6.03 10.89
CA LEU A 836 21.59 6.23 11.88
C LEU A 836 20.24 5.79 11.30
N ILE A 837 19.59 4.82 11.93
CA ILE A 837 18.24 4.37 11.57
C ILE A 837 17.21 4.97 12.52
N HIS A 838 16.19 5.66 12.00
CA HIS A 838 15.08 6.14 12.83
C HIS A 838 13.73 6.06 12.10
N CYS A 839 12.68 6.52 12.76
CA CYS A 839 11.37 6.80 12.17
C CYS A 839 10.71 7.88 13.04
N SER A 840 9.41 7.77 13.36
CA SER A 840 8.80 8.56 14.45
C SER A 840 9.35 8.12 15.82
N ASP A 841 8.76 7.11 16.45
CA ASP A 841 9.08 6.70 17.83
C ASP A 841 10.29 5.75 17.95
N GLY A 842 10.86 5.25 16.84
CA GLY A 842 12.09 4.43 16.88
C GLY A 842 11.93 2.99 17.41
N TRP A 843 10.70 2.45 17.54
CA TRP A 843 10.43 1.09 18.06
C TRP A 843 9.69 0.14 17.09
N ASP A 844 9.17 0.64 15.96
CA ASP A 844 8.47 -0.18 14.95
C ASP A 844 9.43 -0.48 13.77
N ARG A 845 9.37 0.32 12.70
CA ARG A 845 10.19 0.15 11.49
C ARG A 845 11.70 0.17 11.74
N THR A 846 12.15 0.94 12.73
CA THR A 846 13.54 0.99 13.16
C THR A 846 14.03 -0.35 13.72
N ALA A 847 13.17 -1.15 14.37
CA ALA A 847 13.48 -2.51 14.80
C ALA A 847 13.51 -3.50 13.62
N GLN A 848 12.59 -3.34 12.65
CA GLN A 848 12.60 -4.13 11.40
C GLN A 848 13.93 -3.94 10.64
N LEU A 849 14.32 -2.69 10.37
CA LEU A 849 15.52 -2.34 9.61
C LEU A 849 16.81 -2.78 10.32
N SER A 850 16.99 -2.41 11.59
CA SER A 850 18.20 -2.79 12.35
C SER A 850 18.40 -4.30 12.39
N CYS A 851 17.36 -5.07 12.71
CA CYS A 851 17.44 -6.53 12.73
C CYS A 851 17.79 -7.14 11.37
N LEU A 852 17.11 -6.72 10.30
CA LEU A 852 17.32 -7.31 8.97
C LEU A 852 18.70 -6.96 8.41
N SER A 853 19.23 -5.77 8.70
CA SER A 853 20.60 -5.41 8.37
C SER A 853 21.61 -6.20 9.20
N MET A 854 21.37 -6.37 10.51
CA MET A 854 22.22 -7.17 11.40
C MET A 854 22.28 -8.65 11.00
N ILE A 855 21.15 -9.27 10.63
CA ILE A 855 21.10 -10.65 10.10
C ILE A 855 21.92 -10.78 8.79
N GLN A 856 21.80 -9.79 7.91
CA GLN A 856 22.56 -9.75 6.66
C GLN A 856 24.07 -9.56 6.89
N LEU A 857 24.48 -8.76 7.87
CA LEU A 857 25.88 -8.42 8.16
C LEU A 857 26.62 -9.43 9.05
N ASP A 858 25.96 -10.06 10.02
CA ASP A 858 26.60 -10.82 11.09
C ASP A 858 26.07 -12.26 11.17
N PRO A 859 26.89 -13.28 10.83
CA PRO A 859 26.50 -14.68 10.89
C PRO A 859 26.03 -15.16 12.26
N TYR A 860 26.40 -14.50 13.36
CA TYR A 860 25.93 -14.86 14.70
C TYR A 860 24.40 -14.84 14.79
N TYR A 861 23.76 -13.79 14.27
CA TYR A 861 22.29 -13.64 14.32
C TYR A 861 21.52 -14.59 13.39
N ARG A 862 22.22 -15.51 12.72
CA ARG A 862 21.65 -16.61 11.93
C ARG A 862 21.68 -17.96 12.67
N THR A 863 22.33 -18.01 13.84
CA THR A 863 22.24 -19.12 14.81
C THR A 863 20.94 -19.04 15.61
N ILE A 864 20.54 -20.13 16.26
CA ILE A 864 19.35 -20.17 17.12
C ILE A 864 19.51 -19.21 18.31
N GLU A 865 20.62 -19.27 19.04
CA GLU A 865 20.95 -18.36 20.15
C GLU A 865 21.07 -16.91 19.67
N GLY A 866 21.77 -16.65 18.57
CA GLY A 866 21.96 -15.29 18.08
C GLY A 866 20.66 -14.65 17.60
N PHE A 867 19.78 -15.39 16.92
CA PHE A 867 18.47 -14.87 16.51
C PHE A 867 17.57 -14.58 17.73
N ALA A 868 17.64 -15.41 18.77
CA ALA A 868 16.98 -15.16 20.05
C ALA A 868 17.52 -13.91 20.77
N VAL A 869 18.86 -13.75 20.81
CA VAL A 869 19.53 -12.54 21.33
C VAL A 869 19.14 -11.29 20.54
N LEU A 870 19.07 -11.38 19.21
CA LEU A 870 18.65 -10.27 18.34
C LEU A 870 17.24 -9.79 18.69
N ILE A 871 16.31 -10.72 18.90
CA ILE A 871 14.92 -10.41 19.26
C ILE A 871 14.84 -9.83 20.66
N GLU A 872 15.48 -10.44 21.66
CA GLU A 872 15.52 -9.89 23.03
C GLU A 872 16.15 -8.48 23.06
N LYS A 873 17.16 -8.21 22.23
CA LYS A 873 17.83 -6.93 22.08
C LYS A 873 16.97 -5.90 21.34
N GLU A 874 16.89 -6.02 20.01
CA GLU A 874 16.40 -4.96 19.11
C GLU A 874 14.87 -4.81 19.12
N TRP A 875 14.14 -5.81 19.60
CA TRP A 875 12.69 -5.74 19.79
C TRP A 875 12.33 -5.56 21.26
N CYS A 876 12.68 -6.52 22.11
CA CYS A 876 12.13 -6.58 23.46
C CYS A 876 12.80 -5.59 24.43
N SER A 877 14.12 -5.40 24.38
CA SER A 877 14.82 -4.44 25.25
C SER A 877 14.71 -3.01 24.73
N PHE A 878 14.75 -2.83 23.41
CA PHE A 878 14.55 -1.54 22.73
C PHE A 878 13.09 -1.05 22.67
N GLY A 879 12.16 -1.74 23.34
CA GLY A 879 10.81 -1.23 23.61
C GLY A 879 9.85 -1.30 22.44
N HIS A 880 9.89 -2.36 21.63
CA HIS A 880 8.75 -2.67 20.77
C HIS A 880 7.52 -2.98 21.62
N LYS A 881 6.40 -2.35 21.27
CA LYS A 881 5.17 -2.36 22.07
C LYS A 881 4.33 -3.62 21.88
N PHE A 882 4.87 -4.80 22.19
CA PHE A 882 4.19 -6.07 21.94
C PHE A 882 2.76 -6.11 22.50
N ALA A 883 2.56 -5.80 23.78
CA ALA A 883 1.23 -5.84 24.39
C ALA A 883 0.22 -4.90 23.72
N GLN A 884 0.62 -3.71 23.29
CA GLN A 884 -0.27 -2.78 22.57
C GLN A 884 -0.48 -3.19 21.10
N ARG A 885 0.57 -3.61 20.39
CA ARG A 885 0.52 -4.00 18.97
C ARG A 885 -0.29 -5.27 18.74
N TYR A 886 -0.31 -6.18 19.71
CA TYR A 886 -0.97 -7.48 19.67
C TYR A 886 -2.14 -7.64 20.67
N GLY A 887 -2.43 -6.61 21.46
CA GLY A 887 -3.61 -6.55 22.32
C GLY A 887 -3.73 -7.70 23.31
N HIS A 888 -2.64 -8.09 23.97
CA HIS A 888 -2.67 -9.19 24.94
C HIS A 888 -3.68 -8.86 26.04
N TRP A 889 -4.59 -9.80 26.31
CA TRP A 889 -5.62 -9.71 27.35
C TRP A 889 -6.69 -8.60 27.21
N GLU A 890 -6.80 -7.94 26.06
CA GLU A 890 -7.71 -6.82 25.87
C GLU A 890 -8.82 -7.07 24.82
N ASP A 891 -10.08 -6.96 25.23
CA ASP A 891 -11.28 -6.96 24.37
C ASP A 891 -11.48 -5.61 23.64
N LYS A 892 -10.48 -5.22 22.85
CA LYS A 892 -10.46 -3.97 22.06
C LYS A 892 -10.00 -4.24 20.63
N ALA A 893 -10.66 -5.16 19.94
CA ALA A 893 -10.30 -5.55 18.57
C ALA A 893 -10.15 -4.37 17.58
N GLY A 894 -10.88 -3.27 17.79
CA GLY A 894 -10.83 -2.05 16.99
C GLY A 894 -9.76 -1.02 17.37
N ASP A 895 -8.83 -1.31 18.29
CA ASP A 895 -7.77 -0.37 18.68
C ASP A 895 -6.86 0.00 17.47
N ALA A 896 -6.77 1.29 17.20
CA ALA A 896 -5.98 1.86 16.11
C ALA A 896 -4.46 1.59 16.25
N GLU A 897 -3.96 1.29 17.44
CA GLU A 897 -2.55 0.96 17.70
C GLU A 897 -2.20 -0.52 17.47
N ARG A 898 -3.18 -1.40 17.25
CA ARG A 898 -2.93 -2.81 16.91
C ARG A 898 -2.43 -2.94 15.46
N SER A 899 -1.29 -3.61 15.27
CA SER A 899 -0.63 -3.75 13.96
C SER A 899 0.43 -4.86 13.93
N PRO A 900 0.51 -5.67 12.86
CA PRO A 900 1.35 -6.86 12.76
C PRO A 900 2.84 -6.58 12.43
N ILE A 901 3.47 -5.60 13.08
CA ILE A 901 4.82 -5.10 12.76
C ILE A 901 5.92 -6.16 12.95
N PHE A 902 5.85 -6.98 14.02
CA PHE A 902 6.76 -8.11 14.22
C PHE A 902 6.44 -9.29 13.29
N VAL A 903 5.20 -9.43 12.81
CA VAL A 903 4.85 -10.45 11.80
C VAL A 903 5.50 -10.11 10.45
N GLN A 904 5.47 -8.84 10.04
CA GLN A 904 6.22 -8.38 8.86
C GLN A 904 7.72 -8.63 8.99
N PHE A 905 8.30 -8.41 10.17
CA PHE A 905 9.71 -8.74 10.41
C PHE A 905 10.00 -10.23 10.22
N ILE A 906 9.21 -11.11 10.86
CA ILE A 906 9.39 -12.55 10.73
C ILE A 906 9.13 -13.03 9.29
N ASP A 907 8.23 -12.40 8.53
CA ASP A 907 8.04 -12.65 7.09
C ASP A 907 9.28 -12.22 6.28
N CYS A 908 9.86 -11.04 6.53
CA CYS A 908 11.14 -10.63 5.94
C CYS A 908 12.30 -11.58 6.29
N VAL A 909 12.34 -12.13 7.51
CA VAL A 909 13.31 -13.19 7.89
C VAL A 909 13.02 -14.49 7.14
N TYR A 910 11.76 -14.85 6.91
CA TYR A 910 11.39 -15.98 6.05
C TYR A 910 11.82 -15.75 4.59
N GLN A 911 11.70 -14.53 4.04
CA GLN A 911 12.24 -14.23 2.70
C GLN A 911 13.77 -14.39 2.63
N LEU A 912 14.49 -13.94 3.67
CA LEU A 912 15.95 -14.15 3.80
C LEU A 912 16.30 -15.65 3.89
N LEU A 913 15.60 -16.42 4.73
CA LEU A 913 15.79 -17.86 4.90
C LEU A 913 15.53 -18.60 3.58
N VAL A 914 14.46 -18.25 2.86
CA VAL A 914 14.09 -18.82 1.56
C VAL A 914 15.15 -18.56 0.46
N GLN A 915 15.90 -17.46 0.55
CA GLN A 915 16.96 -17.13 -0.42
C GLN A 915 18.35 -17.65 0.00
N PHE A 916 18.57 -17.91 1.30
CA PHE A 916 19.89 -18.21 1.87
C PHE A 916 19.88 -19.38 2.88
N GLU A 917 19.01 -20.38 2.68
CA GLU A 917 18.72 -21.45 3.65
C GLU A 917 19.96 -22.08 4.34
N PRO A 918 21.06 -22.47 3.64
CA PRO A 918 22.24 -23.05 4.29
C PRO A 918 23.01 -22.10 5.23
N PHE A 919 22.70 -20.80 5.23
CA PHE A 919 23.33 -19.80 6.09
C PHE A 919 22.59 -19.55 7.41
N PHE A 920 21.45 -20.21 7.63
CA PHE A 920 20.66 -20.16 8.85
C PHE A 920 20.67 -21.50 9.58
N GLU A 921 20.97 -21.49 10.88
CA GLU A 921 20.93 -22.68 11.73
C GLU A 921 19.50 -23.15 11.99
N PHE A 922 18.51 -22.27 11.81
CA PHE A 922 17.10 -22.58 12.03
C PHE A 922 16.30 -22.66 10.73
N THR A 923 15.27 -23.49 10.75
CA THR A 923 14.24 -23.56 9.70
C THR A 923 13.08 -22.61 9.99
N HIS A 924 12.14 -22.50 9.04
CA HIS A 924 10.91 -21.72 9.21
C HIS A 924 10.00 -22.25 10.35
N GLU A 925 10.24 -23.44 10.91
CA GLU A 925 9.55 -23.93 12.12
C GLU A 925 9.81 -23.05 13.35
N LEU A 926 11.01 -22.45 13.46
CA LEU A 926 11.30 -21.51 14.54
C LEU A 926 10.53 -20.20 14.37
N LEU A 927 10.45 -19.72 13.12
CA LEU A 927 9.70 -18.51 12.76
C LEU A 927 8.20 -18.67 13.06
N ILE A 928 7.62 -19.82 12.73
CA ILE A 928 6.23 -20.14 13.05
C ILE A 928 6.02 -20.27 14.57
N PHE A 929 6.91 -20.97 15.28
CA PHE A 929 6.80 -21.09 16.74
C PHE A 929 6.88 -19.72 17.45
N ILE A 930 7.77 -18.84 17.00
CA ILE A 930 7.86 -17.47 17.50
C ILE A 930 6.54 -16.71 17.27
N LEU A 931 5.92 -16.86 16.11
CA LEU A 931 4.61 -16.25 15.81
C LEU A 931 3.44 -16.92 16.53
N GLU A 932 3.53 -18.19 16.92
CA GLU A 932 2.53 -18.85 17.77
C GLU A 932 2.59 -18.33 19.21
N GLU A 933 3.79 -18.29 19.79
CA GLU A 933 4.00 -17.84 21.17
C GLU A 933 3.91 -16.32 21.33
N LEU A 934 3.99 -15.56 20.23
CA LEU A 934 3.60 -14.15 20.16
C LEU A 934 2.16 -13.94 20.61
N TYR A 935 1.22 -14.81 20.22
CA TYR A 935 -0.19 -14.68 20.59
C TYR A 935 -0.60 -15.53 21.80
N SER A 936 0.12 -16.63 22.09
CA SER A 936 -0.30 -17.63 23.09
C SER A 936 -0.44 -17.07 24.51
N CYS A 937 0.39 -16.09 24.87
CA CYS A 937 0.60 -15.63 26.26
C CYS A 937 1.03 -16.77 27.23
N ARG A 938 1.66 -17.84 26.71
CA ARG A 938 2.23 -18.97 27.48
C ARG A 938 3.57 -18.63 28.13
N PHE A 939 4.35 -17.76 27.49
CA PHE A 939 5.68 -17.35 27.90
C PHE A 939 5.73 -15.83 28.14
N GLY A 940 6.75 -15.36 28.86
CA GLY A 940 6.91 -13.94 29.19
C GLY A 940 7.64 -13.09 28.14
N THR A 941 8.29 -13.70 27.15
CA THR A 941 9.20 -13.02 26.20
C THR A 941 8.54 -11.82 25.50
N PHE A 942 7.35 -12.01 24.92
CA PHE A 942 6.61 -10.99 24.17
C PHE A 942 5.55 -10.24 25.00
N LEU A 943 5.62 -10.28 26.32
CA LEU A 943 4.70 -9.52 27.17
C LEU A 943 5.16 -8.06 27.36
N TYR A 944 4.21 -7.19 27.69
CA TYR A 944 4.40 -5.76 27.98
C TYR A 944 4.96 -4.94 26.80
N ASN A 945 5.48 -3.73 27.06
CA ASN A 945 5.87 -2.78 26.00
C ASN A 945 7.29 -2.19 26.13
N SER A 946 8.03 -2.47 27.21
CA SER A 946 9.44 -2.10 27.33
C SER A 946 10.19 -2.98 28.31
N GLU A 947 11.53 -2.89 28.33
CA GLU A 947 12.36 -3.61 29.30
C GLU A 947 12.01 -3.24 30.75
N LYS A 948 11.79 -1.94 31.03
CA LYS A 948 11.29 -1.43 32.33
C LYS A 948 10.04 -2.19 32.79
N GLN A 949 9.06 -2.34 31.90
CA GLN A 949 7.83 -3.07 32.20
C GLN A 949 8.08 -4.58 32.42
N ARG A 950 8.88 -5.23 31.56
CA ARG A 950 9.16 -6.67 31.67
C ARG A 950 9.96 -7.00 32.94
N ILE A 951 11.06 -6.29 33.20
CA ILE A 951 12.07 -6.66 34.18
C ILE A 951 11.81 -5.98 35.54
N LEU A 952 11.66 -4.66 35.58
CA LEU A 952 11.57 -3.90 36.84
C LEU A 952 10.16 -4.02 37.45
N GLU A 953 9.13 -3.72 36.67
CA GLU A 953 7.75 -3.66 37.15
C GLU A 953 7.12 -5.04 37.36
N ASN A 954 7.19 -5.92 36.35
CA ASN A 954 6.47 -7.21 36.35
C ASN A 954 7.37 -8.44 36.59
N ARG A 955 8.69 -8.25 36.67
CA ARG A 955 9.70 -9.26 37.07
C ARG A 955 9.64 -10.56 36.27
N CYS A 956 9.37 -10.47 34.96
CA CYS A 956 9.14 -11.59 34.04
C CYS A 956 10.10 -12.78 34.19
N PRO A 957 11.44 -12.60 34.34
CA PRO A 957 12.37 -13.71 34.56
C PRO A 957 12.05 -14.60 35.78
N LYS A 958 11.48 -14.01 36.83
CA LYS A 958 11.08 -14.69 38.06
C LYS A 958 9.66 -15.27 37.97
N THR A 959 8.74 -14.55 37.30
CA THR A 959 7.30 -14.85 37.26
C THR A 959 6.86 -15.72 36.07
N THR A 960 7.66 -15.84 35.00
CA THR A 960 7.27 -16.53 33.74
C THR A 960 8.40 -17.37 33.14
N VAL A 961 8.09 -18.27 32.20
CA VAL A 961 9.09 -18.99 31.38
C VAL A 961 9.42 -18.15 30.14
N SER A 962 10.66 -18.19 29.64
CA SER A 962 11.07 -17.57 28.36
C SER A 962 10.81 -18.55 27.21
N ILE A 963 10.42 -18.07 26.01
CA ILE A 963 10.26 -18.96 24.84
C ILE A 963 11.58 -19.69 24.53
N TRP A 964 12.71 -19.04 24.79
CA TRP A 964 14.04 -19.56 24.48
C TRP A 964 14.44 -20.75 25.37
N THR A 965 13.88 -20.90 26.58
CA THR A 965 14.01 -22.14 27.37
C THR A 965 13.47 -23.32 26.55
N TYR A 966 12.25 -23.20 26.02
CA TYR A 966 11.63 -24.27 25.24
C TYR A 966 12.33 -24.48 23.89
N VAL A 967 12.74 -23.41 23.20
CA VAL A 967 13.46 -23.52 21.92
C VAL A 967 14.80 -24.26 22.08
N LEU A 968 15.60 -23.90 23.08
CA LEU A 968 16.92 -24.50 23.29
C LEU A 968 16.83 -25.94 23.82
N MET A 969 15.89 -26.22 24.74
CA MET A 969 15.61 -27.60 25.18
C MET A 969 15.21 -28.51 24.01
N ASN A 970 14.50 -27.97 23.02
CA ASN A 970 14.00 -28.70 21.86
C ASN A 970 14.75 -28.35 20.56
N ARG A 971 16.05 -27.96 20.65
CA ARG A 971 16.85 -27.41 19.52
C ARG A 971 16.66 -28.17 18.20
N LYS A 972 16.65 -29.51 18.27
CA LYS A 972 16.50 -30.42 17.12
C LYS A 972 15.23 -30.19 16.29
N LEU A 973 14.14 -29.68 16.87
CA LEU A 973 12.90 -29.37 16.16
C LEU A 973 13.00 -28.10 15.30
N PHE A 974 14.01 -27.27 15.58
CA PHE A 974 14.23 -25.97 14.97
C PHE A 974 15.45 -25.96 14.05
N SER A 975 16.44 -26.84 14.31
CA SER A 975 17.69 -26.95 13.57
C SER A 975 17.51 -27.29 12.08
N ASN A 976 18.27 -26.62 11.23
CA ASN A 976 18.44 -26.87 9.82
C ASN A 976 19.58 -27.88 9.58
N PRO A 977 19.32 -29.09 9.05
CA PRO A 977 20.38 -30.07 8.76
C PRO A 977 21.37 -29.63 7.66
N GLY A 978 20.98 -28.67 6.82
CA GLY A 978 21.84 -28.06 5.78
C GLY A 978 22.72 -26.92 6.30
N TYR A 979 22.64 -26.57 7.58
CA TYR A 979 23.56 -25.62 8.19
C TYR A 979 24.84 -26.33 8.63
N HIS A 980 25.96 -25.94 8.03
CA HIS A 980 27.29 -26.50 8.35
C HIS A 980 28.17 -25.52 9.13
N GLY A 981 27.62 -24.36 9.50
CA GLY A 981 28.39 -23.21 9.95
C GLY A 981 29.19 -22.57 8.82
N LEU A 982 29.78 -21.41 9.12
CA LEU A 982 30.91 -20.88 8.36
C LEU A 982 32.15 -20.92 9.25
N PRO A 983 33.36 -21.13 8.69
CA PRO A 983 34.59 -20.89 9.42
C PRO A 983 34.58 -19.46 10.00
N LEU A 984 35.05 -19.28 11.23
CA LEU A 984 35.03 -17.98 11.93
C LEU A 984 35.73 -16.84 11.15
N ASN A 985 36.59 -17.20 10.20
CA ASN A 985 37.35 -16.29 9.36
C ASN A 985 36.58 -15.82 8.11
N GLU A 986 35.49 -16.49 7.72
CA GLU A 986 34.70 -16.22 6.52
C GLU A 986 33.38 -15.53 6.85
N ARG A 987 33.43 -14.24 7.21
CA ARG A 987 32.24 -13.42 7.44
C ARG A 987 31.49 -13.13 6.13
N LYS A 988 30.66 -14.07 5.69
CA LYS A 988 29.81 -13.90 4.49
C LYS A 988 28.59 -13.02 4.79
N VAL A 989 28.56 -11.84 4.20
CA VAL A 989 27.39 -10.94 4.18
C VAL A 989 26.36 -11.45 3.17
N LEU A 990 25.08 -11.33 3.51
CA LEU A 990 23.96 -11.68 2.62
C LEU A 990 23.37 -10.40 2.02
N TYR A 991 23.11 -10.40 0.72
CA TYR A 991 22.43 -9.29 0.02
C TYR A 991 21.13 -9.82 -0.56
N VAL A 992 20.02 -9.56 0.14
CA VAL A 992 18.68 -10.03 -0.28
C VAL A 992 18.30 -9.51 -1.67
N ASN A 993 17.53 -10.30 -2.43
CA ASN A 993 16.80 -9.78 -3.58
C ASN A 993 15.36 -9.44 -3.15
N PRO A 994 15.00 -8.15 -3.02
CA PRO A 994 13.70 -7.72 -2.52
C PRO A 994 12.63 -7.64 -3.60
N SER A 995 12.94 -8.02 -4.86
CA SER A 995 11.95 -8.03 -5.93
C SER A 995 10.78 -8.95 -5.58
N ILE A 996 9.55 -8.49 -5.80
CA ILE A 996 8.32 -9.26 -5.50
C ILE A 996 8.31 -10.60 -6.25
N SER A 997 8.96 -10.72 -7.42
CA SER A 997 9.09 -11.99 -8.16
C SER A 997 10.00 -13.02 -7.48
N MET A 998 10.84 -12.60 -6.52
CA MET A 998 11.70 -13.47 -5.71
C MET A 998 11.11 -13.76 -4.32
N MET A 999 10.00 -13.10 -3.96
CA MET A 999 9.30 -13.35 -2.70
C MET A 999 8.42 -14.60 -2.79
N LYS A 1000 8.26 -15.30 -1.68
CA LYS A 1000 7.30 -16.40 -1.53
C LYS A 1000 6.30 -16.04 -0.44
N LEU A 1001 5.01 -16.31 -0.67
CA LEU A 1001 4.03 -16.21 0.41
C LEU A 1001 4.42 -17.19 1.53
N PHE A 1002 4.46 -16.73 2.77
CA PHE A 1002 4.68 -17.59 3.94
C PHE A 1002 3.41 -18.39 4.25
N ARG A 1003 3.05 -19.33 3.36
CA ARG A 1003 1.77 -20.10 3.39
C ARG A 1003 1.57 -20.82 4.72
N ASP A 1004 2.62 -21.43 5.25
CA ASP A 1004 2.65 -22.15 6.53
C ASP A 1004 2.39 -21.28 7.77
N TRP A 1005 2.45 -19.95 7.61
CA TRP A 1005 1.89 -19.01 8.59
C TRP A 1005 0.55 -18.44 8.11
N HIS A 1006 0.54 -17.70 7.00
CA HIS A 1006 -0.61 -16.88 6.59
C HIS A 1006 -1.83 -17.66 6.10
N ALA A 1007 -1.65 -18.90 5.64
CA ALA A 1007 -2.71 -19.73 5.05
C ALA A 1007 -2.93 -21.04 5.82
N ARG A 1008 -2.31 -21.21 7.00
CA ARG A 1008 -2.22 -22.47 7.74
C ARG A 1008 -3.53 -23.11 8.19
N TYR A 1009 -4.61 -22.33 8.21
CA TYR A 1009 -5.97 -22.80 8.53
C TYR A 1009 -6.88 -22.95 7.30
N ASN A 1010 -6.37 -22.73 6.09
CA ASN A 1010 -7.11 -22.96 4.85
C ASN A 1010 -6.71 -24.33 4.25
N PRO A 1011 -7.58 -25.36 4.31
CA PRO A 1011 -7.27 -26.71 3.83
C PRO A 1011 -7.15 -26.81 2.30
N PHE A 1012 -7.53 -25.77 1.55
CA PHE A 1012 -7.36 -25.69 0.09
C PHE A 1012 -5.98 -25.12 -0.31
N ILE A 1013 -5.30 -24.38 0.57
CA ILE A 1013 -3.97 -23.79 0.30
C ILE A 1013 -2.84 -24.64 0.89
N VAL A 1014 -3.05 -25.12 2.13
CA VAL A 1014 -2.08 -25.95 2.86
C VAL A 1014 -2.68 -27.35 2.97
N SER A 1015 -2.06 -28.32 2.30
CA SER A 1015 -2.49 -29.71 2.38
C SER A 1015 -2.41 -30.22 3.83
N PRO A 1016 -3.47 -30.83 4.40
CA PRO A 1016 -3.44 -31.49 5.71
C PRO A 1016 -2.38 -32.59 5.83
N GLN A 1017 -1.79 -33.01 4.71
CA GLN A 1017 -0.80 -34.06 4.66
C GLN A 1017 0.65 -33.60 4.91
N SER A 1018 0.92 -32.29 4.95
CA SER A 1018 2.31 -31.78 5.05
C SER A 1018 3.02 -32.33 6.29
N ALA A 1019 4.27 -32.76 6.14
CA ALA A 1019 5.04 -33.35 7.24
C ALA A 1019 5.19 -32.36 8.41
N ALA A 1020 5.35 -31.08 8.08
CA ALA A 1020 5.36 -29.98 9.03
C ALA A 1020 4.04 -29.86 9.82
N MET A 1021 2.87 -29.87 9.17
CA MET A 1021 1.58 -29.78 9.87
C MET A 1021 1.33 -30.99 10.78
N LYS A 1022 1.79 -32.18 10.36
CA LYS A 1022 1.76 -33.40 11.18
C LYS A 1022 2.65 -33.28 12.42
N LEU A 1023 3.90 -32.82 12.28
CA LEU A 1023 4.82 -32.55 13.40
C LEU A 1023 4.32 -31.43 14.33
N ARG A 1024 3.79 -30.32 13.79
CA ARG A 1024 3.28 -29.18 14.58
C ARG A 1024 2.12 -29.58 15.50
N ASN A 1025 1.17 -30.40 15.02
CA ASN A 1025 0.09 -30.94 15.86
C ASN A 1025 0.61 -31.94 16.90
N TYR A 1026 1.51 -32.84 16.47
CA TYR A 1026 2.13 -33.92 17.26
C TYR A 1026 2.97 -33.43 18.45
N ASP A 1027 3.88 -32.47 18.25
CA ASP A 1027 4.93 -32.18 19.23
C ASP A 1027 4.58 -31.05 20.22
N ARG A 1028 3.55 -30.27 19.90
CA ARG A 1028 3.21 -29.02 20.63
C ARG A 1028 1.82 -29.01 21.25
N SER A 1029 1.02 -30.07 21.09
CA SER A 1029 -0.32 -30.15 21.69
C SER A 1029 -0.62 -31.43 22.48
N CYS A 1030 -0.14 -32.61 22.03
CA CYS A 1030 -0.15 -33.89 22.74
C CYS A 1030 0.70 -34.91 21.97
N GLY A 1031 1.68 -35.56 22.61
CA GLY A 1031 2.68 -36.38 21.92
C GLY A 1031 2.17 -37.73 21.39
N GLN A 1032 2.91 -38.25 20.38
CA GLN A 1032 2.85 -39.60 19.76
C GLN A 1032 1.99 -39.80 18.48
N TYR A 1033 2.38 -40.83 17.71
CA TYR A 1033 2.25 -40.92 16.24
C TYR A 1033 1.26 -42.01 15.81
N THR A 1034 0.34 -41.73 14.87
CA THR A 1034 -0.54 -42.71 14.18
C THR A 1034 -1.47 -41.94 13.21
N LEU A 1035 -1.86 -42.39 12.01
CA LEU A 1035 -1.46 -43.51 11.12
C LEU A 1035 -0.65 -42.97 9.91
N LYS A 1036 0.10 -43.85 9.22
CA LYS A 1036 0.45 -43.66 7.79
C LYS A 1036 0.51 -44.99 7.02
N GLU A 1037 1.03 -46.04 7.64
CA GLU A 1037 1.39 -47.28 6.92
C GLU A 1037 0.18 -48.10 6.43
N GLU A 1038 -1.01 -47.93 7.03
CA GLU A 1038 -2.24 -48.57 6.57
C GLU A 1038 -2.92 -47.78 5.45
N LEU A 1039 -3.00 -46.45 5.56
CA LEU A 1039 -3.59 -45.59 4.51
C LEU A 1039 -2.78 -45.59 3.20
N MET A 1040 -1.50 -45.99 3.24
CA MET A 1040 -0.70 -46.22 2.02
C MET A 1040 -1.12 -47.50 1.27
N LYS A 1041 -1.72 -48.49 1.95
CA LYS A 1041 -2.21 -49.75 1.35
C LYS A 1041 -3.63 -49.66 0.74
N GLU A 1042 -4.25 -48.48 0.81
CA GLU A 1042 -5.46 -48.14 0.04
C GLU A 1042 -5.15 -47.21 -1.15
N ILE A 1043 -3.86 -46.89 -1.36
CA ILE A 1043 -3.36 -45.98 -2.42
C ILE A 1043 -2.42 -46.70 -3.40
N GLU A 1044 -1.80 -47.81 -2.98
CA GLU A 1044 -1.19 -48.84 -3.84
C GLU A 1044 -2.23 -49.90 -4.26
#